data_AF-A0AA39XW93-F1
#
_entry.id   AF-A0AA39XW93-F1
#
_cell.length_a   1.000
_cell.length_b   1.000
_cell.length_c   1.000
_cell.angle_alpha   90.00
_cell.angle_beta   90.00
_cell.angle_gamma   90.00
#
_symmetry.space_group_name_H-M   'P 1'
#
loop_
_entity.id
_entity.type
_entity.pdbx_description
1 polymer ?
#
loop_
_entity_poly.entity_id
_entity_poly.type
_entity_poly.pdbx_seq_one_letter_code
_entity_poly.pdbx_strand_id
1 'polypeptide(L)'
;MAVSTKTAAVAAASPAESDNEGPTKKGLRSYIWDTDSHLKSPAERRLLLKLDLAILIIGCFGFFMKFMDQWNLASAYISGMRKDLSMFGNEYTYATTAYTVGYAIMQIPSTLIVQKIHPAIWLGTMEVGWGIWTFAQAGLTNMPQLYAFRFLVGLFEASFSPVVLYVIGGWYTKTELAKRTTLFQITAPLGAAFSGYLQAAVYEGLDGRNGLAGWRWLYIICGLMTLPVGIATFFFFPDTPYKKKPWFLTEEEHAIAIRRVQSVGIAPPAKITLGTFKRILTRWRIYAFVLGYVLYGCSSLSGGFFGIWLMYEGFSVVDSNVISSGTWLISGFLSLTWGYLSDITKSRFTWVVIPLILGLLPNGILAVWPAGIAIKQFAFLTIGFQLMPGVFFAWAHEVCRDDNEERAIVASSMNGMSYVILAWLPILTFPQTMAPDFRYGFTSSFGLLIAAIFAVVLIQFLVKREERLKAAVAPEERLETAGEGGDSSKKDSGEDIEAKVAGLYTDYRDVIMASNNNFGPGRTVAVIGAGIAGVSAAAYLLKEGLSVTVFERSGIGGGIWHFDERIPTDPPYPNDKPSLGDYEVSQRGQFAGPATPPPEPESESHLNTDSKSDVDIELRFAPPGPCYAGLKTNIPTNVLVSSLGPWPEGTEQKISQELAEKYIQSLAIEHGVTAVTHLHTRVDEVKPASTSNPGAGWEVRTVTLEKHGLKERLWHFDLVVVATGHYCTPRIPDFPGLANWKSAFPDRIIHSKQYRRPERFRGQNVLVIGAGVSSSDICRELDGIATTVYQSVRGGMYDTPTHLMPASTIRVGPISSFSPLPLSSSSTTTPLPPNSPIPASITLTSGSTLHNIHAIILATGYITSYPFLAHLHSDSTPLDSASPEILITSDGDMVHNLHQHIFYIPDPTLAFIGVSYHAAAFTLFGFQAQVLARVFAGKASLPTREEMVAEYERLVEEKGRGRVFHSLAGPGAEVAYVKGLVGWVNEEGEKRGERKIEAHSEEWVREYEEFKARLTEEWFRKEGGEEKGGEVEG
;
A
#
# COMPACT_ATOMS: atom_id res chain seq x y z
N MET A 1 5.58 -73.67 -28.30
CA MET A 1 6.47 -72.90 -27.40
C MET A 1 5.95 -71.47 -27.38
N ALA A 2 5.52 -71.00 -26.22
CA ALA A 2 4.73 -69.79 -26.04
C ALA A 2 5.41 -68.88 -25.02
N VAL A 3 5.47 -67.58 -25.29
CA VAL A 3 5.59 -66.52 -24.27
C VAL A 3 4.74 -65.34 -24.76
N SER A 4 3.69 -65.05 -24.00
CA SER A 4 2.65 -64.06 -24.29
C SER A 4 2.80 -62.88 -23.32
N THR A 5 2.89 -61.68 -23.89
CA THR A 5 2.88 -60.39 -23.18
C THR A 5 1.44 -60.02 -22.81
N LYS A 6 1.17 -59.89 -21.50
CA LYS A 6 -0.10 -59.39 -20.95
C LYS A 6 0.03 -57.92 -20.57
N THR A 7 -0.90 -57.14 -21.12
CA THR A 7 -1.35 -55.81 -20.71
C THR A 7 -1.87 -55.83 -19.27
N ALA A 8 -1.46 -54.85 -18.44
CA ALA A 8 -2.05 -54.60 -17.13
C ALA A 8 -2.70 -53.22 -17.13
N ALA A 9 -4.03 -53.21 -17.05
CA ALA A 9 -4.87 -52.04 -16.88
C ALA A 9 -4.69 -51.48 -15.45
N VAL A 10 -4.53 -50.16 -15.34
CA VAL A 10 -4.60 -49.46 -14.06
C VAL A 10 -6.04 -48.96 -13.89
N ALA A 11 -6.74 -49.56 -12.93
CA ALA A 11 -8.12 -49.25 -12.60
C ALA A 11 -8.23 -47.87 -11.94
N ALA A 12 -9.21 -47.09 -12.40
CA ALA A 12 -9.71 -45.92 -11.72
C ALA A 12 -10.28 -46.31 -10.35
N ALA A 13 -9.72 -45.76 -9.27
CA ALA A 13 -10.34 -45.82 -7.96
C ALA A 13 -11.45 -44.76 -7.88
N SER A 14 -12.69 -45.22 -7.74
CA SER A 14 -13.86 -44.42 -7.36
C SER A 14 -13.58 -43.61 -6.08
N PRO A 15 -14.15 -42.40 -5.91
CA PRO A 15 -14.14 -41.76 -4.61
C PRO A 15 -14.94 -42.65 -3.66
N ALA A 16 -14.29 -43.16 -2.62
CA ALA A 16 -14.95 -43.83 -1.52
C ALA A 16 -15.61 -42.76 -0.65
N GLU A 17 -16.93 -42.86 -0.49
CA GLU A 17 -17.64 -42.32 0.66
C GLU A 17 -16.89 -42.76 1.93
N SER A 18 -16.45 -41.78 2.74
CA SER A 18 -16.02 -42.03 4.12
C SER A 18 -16.55 -40.92 5.01
N ASP A 19 -17.76 -41.20 5.52
CA ASP A 19 -18.21 -40.98 6.88
C ASP A 19 -17.34 -40.10 7.80
N ASN A 20 -17.90 -38.94 8.14
CA ASN A 20 -18.29 -38.60 9.52
C ASN A 20 -17.36 -39.08 10.67
N GLU A 21 -16.14 -38.56 10.77
CA GLU A 21 -15.34 -38.63 12.01
C GLU A 21 -15.20 -37.25 12.67
N GLY A 22 -15.64 -37.16 13.93
CA GLY A 22 -15.52 -35.96 14.76
C GLY A 22 -14.06 -35.58 15.09
N PRO A 23 -13.82 -34.39 15.69
CA PRO A 23 -12.49 -33.82 15.80
C PRO A 23 -11.54 -34.69 16.67
N THR A 24 -10.44 -35.14 16.06
CA THR A 24 -9.38 -35.92 16.72
C THR A 24 -8.69 -35.10 17.82
N LYS A 25 -8.53 -35.70 19.02
CA LYS A 25 -7.96 -35.03 20.21
C LYS A 25 -6.49 -34.64 19.99
N LYS A 26 -6.17 -33.34 20.17
CA LYS A 26 -4.81 -32.79 20.10
C LYS A 26 -3.95 -33.30 21.27
N GLY A 27 -2.86 -34.01 20.98
CA GLY A 27 -1.90 -34.49 21.99
C GLY A 27 -0.86 -33.43 22.40
N LEU A 28 -0.20 -33.60 23.54
CA LEU A 28 0.80 -32.63 24.07
C LEU A 28 1.94 -32.32 23.08
N ARG A 29 2.35 -33.33 22.29
CA ARG A 29 3.38 -33.20 21.24
C ARG A 29 3.02 -32.21 20.15
N SER A 30 1.73 -32.00 19.85
CA SER A 30 1.31 -31.02 18.85
C SER A 30 1.40 -29.59 19.35
N TYR A 31 1.34 -29.37 20.67
CA TYR A 31 1.57 -28.04 21.23
C TYR A 31 3.08 -27.73 21.25
N ILE A 32 3.89 -28.69 21.69
CA ILE A 32 5.34 -28.49 21.93
C ILE A 32 6.15 -28.45 20.62
N TRP A 33 5.94 -29.38 19.68
CA TRP A 33 6.80 -29.52 18.49
C TRP A 33 6.10 -29.05 17.21
N ASP A 34 5.28 -29.85 16.53
CA ASP A 34 4.59 -29.42 15.29
C ASP A 34 3.07 -29.32 15.51
N THR A 35 2.46 -28.16 15.22
CA THR A 35 1.02 -27.90 15.47
C THR A 35 0.09 -28.83 14.70
N ASP A 36 0.57 -29.33 13.56
CA ASP A 36 -0.06 -30.29 12.66
C ASP A 36 0.46 -31.73 12.86
N SER A 37 1.22 -32.02 13.92
CA SER A 37 1.85 -33.34 14.10
C SER A 37 0.83 -34.48 14.04
N HIS A 38 -0.39 -34.24 14.54
CA HIS A 38 -1.50 -35.19 14.59
C HIS A 38 -2.02 -35.57 13.19
N LEU A 39 -1.80 -34.74 12.17
CA LEU A 39 -2.19 -34.97 10.78
C LEU A 39 -1.11 -35.71 9.95
N LYS A 40 0.14 -35.79 10.45
CA LYS A 40 1.28 -36.40 9.73
C LYS A 40 1.34 -37.91 9.88
N SER A 41 1.73 -38.61 8.82
CA SER A 41 1.91 -40.06 8.83
C SER A 41 3.10 -40.50 9.71
N PRO A 42 3.13 -41.74 10.22
CA PRO A 42 4.27 -42.25 10.99
C PRO A 42 5.61 -42.23 10.24
N ALA A 43 5.60 -42.44 8.92
CA ALA A 43 6.80 -42.39 8.07
C ALA A 43 7.33 -40.94 7.94
N GLU A 44 6.43 -39.98 7.76
CA GLU A 44 6.75 -38.55 7.68
C GLU A 44 7.35 -38.02 9.00
N ARG A 45 6.81 -38.46 10.15
CA ARG A 45 7.36 -38.10 11.47
C ARG A 45 8.79 -38.63 11.68
N ARG A 46 9.11 -39.83 11.17
CA ARG A 46 10.47 -40.40 11.24
C ARG A 46 11.45 -39.68 10.33
N LEU A 47 11.02 -39.30 9.13
CA LEU A 47 11.81 -38.47 8.22
C LEU A 47 12.18 -37.13 8.87
N LEU A 48 11.19 -36.42 9.44
CA LEU A 48 11.42 -35.15 10.13
C LEU A 48 12.42 -35.29 11.29
N LEU A 49 12.32 -36.37 12.08
CA LEU A 49 13.28 -36.62 13.15
C LEU A 49 14.71 -36.80 12.61
N LYS A 50 14.90 -37.52 11.50
CA LYS A 50 16.22 -37.70 10.89
C LYS A 50 16.79 -36.38 10.36
N LEU A 51 15.95 -35.54 9.75
CA LEU A 51 16.33 -34.21 9.28
C LEU A 51 16.65 -33.26 10.44
N ASP A 52 15.86 -33.30 11.51
CA ASP A 52 16.07 -32.50 12.73
C ASP A 52 17.42 -32.88 13.35
N LEU A 53 17.73 -34.17 13.46
CA LEU A 53 19.01 -34.65 13.97
C LEU A 53 20.19 -34.24 13.07
N ALA A 54 20.04 -34.26 11.75
CA ALA A 54 21.13 -33.92 10.83
C ALA A 54 21.37 -32.41 10.70
N ILE A 55 20.31 -31.62 10.53
CA ILE A 55 20.40 -30.18 10.24
C ILE A 55 20.48 -29.36 11.53
N LEU A 56 19.64 -29.65 12.53
CA LEU A 56 19.54 -28.80 13.72
C LEU A 56 20.66 -29.09 14.70
N ILE A 57 21.13 -30.33 14.87
CA ILE A 57 22.27 -30.58 15.77
C ILE A 57 23.50 -29.84 15.28
N ILE A 58 23.84 -29.98 13.99
CA ILE A 58 25.01 -29.33 13.40
C ILE A 58 24.81 -27.81 13.35
N GLY A 59 23.63 -27.34 12.91
CA GLY A 59 23.30 -25.93 12.88
C GLY A 59 23.38 -25.29 14.26
N CYS A 60 22.68 -25.84 15.25
CA CYS A 60 22.60 -25.30 16.61
C CYS A 60 23.97 -25.33 17.29
N PHE A 61 24.70 -26.43 17.20
CA PHE A 61 26.01 -26.57 17.85
C PHE A 61 27.09 -25.73 17.15
N GLY A 62 27.09 -25.67 15.81
CA GLY A 62 27.98 -24.76 15.07
C GLY A 62 27.70 -23.30 15.37
N PHE A 63 26.43 -22.89 15.44
CA PHE A 63 26.07 -21.50 15.75
C PHE A 63 26.34 -21.14 17.21
N PHE A 64 26.15 -22.08 18.13
CA PHE A 64 26.55 -21.97 19.53
C PHE A 64 28.05 -21.67 19.66
N MET A 65 28.89 -22.47 19.00
CA MET A 65 30.34 -22.30 19.07
C MET A 65 30.81 -20.99 18.42
N LYS A 66 30.12 -20.55 17.36
CA LYS A 66 30.41 -19.26 16.69
C LYS A 66 30.18 -18.07 17.59
N PHE A 67 29.00 -17.99 18.19
CA PHE A 67 28.72 -16.91 19.14
C PHE A 67 29.61 -16.98 20.37
N MET A 68 29.97 -18.18 20.83
CA MET A 68 30.99 -18.33 21.85
C MET A 68 32.33 -17.70 21.40
N ASP A 69 32.80 -17.96 20.17
CA ASP A 69 34.06 -17.43 19.64
C ASP A 69 34.05 -15.91 19.40
N GLN A 70 32.91 -15.36 18.98
CA GLN A 70 32.76 -13.90 18.84
C GLN A 70 32.96 -13.19 20.19
N TRP A 71 32.39 -13.75 21.27
CA TRP A 71 32.51 -13.21 22.62
C TRP A 71 33.85 -13.52 23.29
N ASN A 72 34.59 -14.52 22.80
CA ASN A 72 35.93 -14.83 23.30
C ASN A 72 36.89 -13.64 23.24
N LEU A 73 36.73 -12.66 22.31
CA LEU A 73 37.60 -11.47 22.33
C LEU A 73 37.45 -10.68 23.63
N ALA A 74 36.20 -10.42 24.02
CA ALA A 74 35.87 -9.60 25.18
C ALA A 74 36.33 -10.31 26.45
N SER A 75 36.04 -11.62 26.54
CA SER A 75 36.45 -12.50 27.61
C SER A 75 37.98 -12.65 27.73
N ALA A 76 38.69 -12.78 26.60
CA ALA A 76 40.15 -12.84 26.56
C ALA A 76 40.81 -11.50 26.92
N TYR A 77 40.23 -10.39 26.46
CA TYR A 77 40.71 -9.03 26.73
C TYR A 77 40.82 -8.76 28.23
N ILE A 78 39.76 -9.10 28.98
CA ILE A 78 39.72 -8.95 30.44
C ILE A 78 40.55 -10.02 31.18
N SER A 79 40.84 -11.16 30.54
CA SER A 79 41.56 -12.29 31.12
C SER A 79 43.06 -12.32 30.78
N GLY A 80 43.67 -11.16 30.52
CA GLY A 80 45.12 -11.01 30.38
C GLY A 80 45.63 -10.68 28.98
N MET A 81 44.83 -10.86 27.92
CA MET A 81 45.26 -10.54 26.54
C MET A 81 45.68 -9.06 26.40
N ARG A 82 44.97 -8.14 27.07
CA ARG A 82 45.31 -6.71 27.07
C ARG A 82 46.75 -6.46 27.54
N LYS A 83 47.19 -7.18 28.58
CA LYS A 83 48.53 -7.04 29.16
C LYS A 83 49.58 -7.73 28.28
N ASP A 84 49.32 -8.97 27.88
CA ASP A 84 50.25 -9.79 27.09
C ASP A 84 50.59 -9.19 25.72
N LEU A 85 49.60 -8.58 25.05
CA LEU A 85 49.81 -7.95 23.75
C LEU A 85 49.98 -6.43 23.83
N SER A 86 50.05 -5.86 25.04
CA SER A 86 50.20 -4.42 25.28
C SER A 86 49.19 -3.56 24.52
N MET A 87 47.90 -3.85 24.69
CA MET A 87 46.81 -3.15 23.99
C MET A 87 46.49 -1.80 24.60
N PHE A 88 46.50 -0.74 23.78
CA PHE A 88 46.20 0.65 24.17
C PHE A 88 45.12 1.29 23.28
N GLY A 89 44.44 2.32 23.79
CA GLY A 89 43.48 3.10 23.03
C GLY A 89 42.36 2.26 22.39
N ASN A 90 42.17 2.42 21.08
CA ASN A 90 41.07 1.81 20.31
C ASN A 90 41.43 0.46 19.66
N GLU A 91 42.57 -0.15 19.98
CA GLU A 91 43.06 -1.38 19.33
C GLU A 91 42.11 -2.57 19.48
N TYR A 92 41.45 -2.71 20.64
CA TYR A 92 40.38 -3.70 20.83
C TYR A 92 39.23 -3.51 19.83
N THR A 93 38.81 -2.26 19.64
CA THR A 93 37.75 -1.89 18.71
C THR A 93 38.18 -2.15 17.27
N TYR A 94 39.44 -1.90 16.91
CA TYR A 94 39.97 -2.22 15.58
C TYR A 94 40.03 -3.72 15.32
N ALA A 95 40.39 -4.55 16.32
CA ALA A 95 40.31 -6.02 16.19
C ALA A 95 38.88 -6.52 15.95
N THR A 96 37.90 -5.94 16.66
CA THR A 96 36.47 -6.22 16.47
C THR A 96 36.01 -5.77 15.08
N THR A 97 36.49 -4.62 14.62
CA THR A 97 36.20 -4.06 13.30
C THR A 97 36.76 -4.94 12.18
N ALA A 98 38.00 -5.40 12.30
CA ALA A 98 38.63 -6.27 11.29
C ALA A 98 37.85 -7.57 11.10
N TYR A 99 37.41 -8.20 12.19
CA TYR A 99 36.49 -9.33 12.16
C TYR A 99 35.19 -8.98 11.43
N THR A 100 34.57 -7.89 11.83
CA THR A 100 33.27 -7.43 11.31
C THR A 100 33.33 -7.17 9.80
N VAL A 101 34.43 -6.59 9.30
CA VAL A 101 34.66 -6.35 7.87
C VAL A 101 34.78 -7.67 7.11
N GLY A 102 35.60 -8.62 7.60
CA GLY A 102 35.71 -9.96 7.00
C GLY A 102 34.37 -10.68 6.97
N TYR A 103 33.61 -10.59 8.07
CA TYR A 103 32.29 -11.20 8.20
C TYR A 103 31.29 -10.61 7.19
N ALA A 104 31.21 -9.28 7.09
CA ALA A 104 30.30 -8.59 6.19
C ALA A 104 30.59 -8.90 4.70
N ILE A 105 31.87 -8.93 4.30
CA ILE A 105 32.27 -9.18 2.90
C ILE A 105 31.77 -10.54 2.42
N MET A 106 31.89 -11.58 3.25
CA MET A 106 31.67 -12.94 2.80
C MET A 106 30.20 -13.40 2.93
N GLN A 107 29.33 -12.69 3.67
CA GLN A 107 27.92 -13.09 3.82
C GLN A 107 27.14 -13.21 2.49
N ILE A 108 27.19 -12.19 1.63
CA ILE A 108 26.47 -12.21 0.35
C ILE A 108 27.13 -13.20 -0.63
N PRO A 109 28.45 -13.16 -0.89
CA PRO A 109 29.11 -14.12 -1.79
C PRO A 109 28.88 -15.59 -1.41
N SER A 110 28.98 -15.94 -0.13
CA SER A 110 28.79 -17.31 0.35
C SER A 110 27.42 -17.87 -0.02
N THR A 111 26.38 -17.04 0.16
CA THR A 111 25.00 -17.42 -0.13
C THR A 111 24.78 -17.66 -1.64
N LEU A 112 25.55 -17.00 -2.50
CA LEU A 112 25.53 -17.22 -3.95
C LEU A 112 26.37 -18.45 -4.36
N ILE A 113 27.50 -18.69 -3.68
CA ILE A 113 28.40 -19.81 -3.97
C ILE A 113 27.72 -21.15 -3.70
N VAL A 114 26.98 -21.29 -2.59
CA VAL A 114 26.28 -22.54 -2.22
C VAL A 114 25.12 -22.91 -3.15
N GLN A 115 24.70 -21.99 -4.03
CA GLN A 115 23.77 -22.35 -5.09
C GLN A 115 24.47 -23.23 -6.14
N LYS A 116 25.76 -22.98 -6.40
CA LYS A 116 26.58 -23.73 -7.36
C LYS A 116 27.30 -24.93 -6.73
N ILE A 117 27.82 -24.75 -5.51
CA ILE A 117 28.60 -25.75 -4.78
C ILE A 117 27.71 -26.43 -3.72
N HIS A 118 27.95 -27.71 -3.41
CA HIS A 118 27.23 -28.44 -2.36
C HIS A 118 27.43 -27.75 -0.98
N PRO A 119 26.37 -27.26 -0.30
CA PRO A 119 26.43 -26.68 1.05
C PRO A 119 27.34 -27.41 2.04
N ALA A 120 27.29 -28.74 2.13
CA ALA A 120 28.19 -29.50 3.00
C ALA A 120 29.69 -29.28 2.71
N ILE A 121 30.08 -29.18 1.44
CA ILE A 121 31.48 -28.96 1.03
C ILE A 121 31.89 -27.53 1.34
N TRP A 122 31.05 -26.57 0.97
CA TRP A 122 31.33 -25.15 1.22
C TRP A 122 31.38 -24.86 2.72
N LEU A 123 30.34 -25.21 3.47
CA LEU A 123 30.29 -25.00 4.92
C LEU A 123 31.37 -25.78 5.64
N GLY A 124 31.58 -27.07 5.32
CA GLY A 124 32.65 -27.83 5.95
C GLY A 124 34.03 -27.18 5.76
N THR A 125 34.31 -26.66 4.55
CA THR A 125 35.58 -25.96 4.26
C THR A 125 35.68 -24.66 5.05
N MET A 126 34.58 -23.92 5.14
CA MET A 126 34.50 -22.67 5.88
C MET A 126 34.64 -22.88 7.40
N GLU A 127 34.01 -23.91 7.96
CA GLU A 127 34.10 -24.29 9.37
C GLU A 127 35.51 -24.77 9.74
N VAL A 128 36.14 -25.59 8.90
CA VAL A 128 37.52 -26.03 9.13
C VAL A 128 38.49 -24.86 9.02
N GLY A 129 38.31 -24.00 8.01
CA GLY A 129 39.10 -22.77 7.86
C GLY A 129 38.97 -21.84 9.08
N TRP A 130 37.74 -21.64 9.56
CA TRP A 130 37.46 -20.90 10.79
C TRP A 130 38.17 -21.53 11.99
N GLY A 131 38.00 -22.84 12.23
CA GLY A 131 38.65 -23.54 13.34
C GLY A 131 40.17 -23.44 13.32
N ILE A 132 40.80 -23.52 12.14
CA ILE A 132 42.25 -23.35 11.97
C ILE A 132 42.69 -21.95 12.38
N TRP A 133 42.01 -20.91 11.87
CA TRP A 133 42.38 -19.52 12.20
C TRP A 133 42.05 -19.14 13.64
N THR A 134 40.99 -19.71 14.22
CA THR A 134 40.67 -19.57 15.65
C THR A 134 41.74 -20.22 16.52
N PHE A 135 42.17 -21.43 16.21
CA PHE A 135 43.27 -22.09 16.90
C PHE A 135 44.59 -21.30 16.76
N ALA A 136 44.87 -20.76 15.58
CA ALA A 136 46.07 -19.97 15.31
C ALA A 136 46.17 -18.70 16.18
N GLN A 137 45.03 -18.14 16.66
CA GLN A 137 45.03 -16.96 17.54
C GLN A 137 45.74 -17.21 18.89
N ALA A 138 45.86 -18.45 19.35
CA ALA A 138 46.63 -18.78 20.55
C ALA A 138 48.14 -18.48 20.40
N GLY A 139 48.63 -18.39 19.16
CA GLY A 139 50.03 -18.11 18.82
C GLY A 139 50.37 -16.63 18.62
N LEU A 140 49.43 -15.70 18.83
CA LEU A 140 49.64 -14.28 18.56
C LEU A 140 50.73 -13.66 19.45
N THR A 141 51.55 -12.80 18.85
CA THR A 141 52.60 -12.05 19.54
C THR A 141 52.52 -10.53 19.32
N ASN A 142 51.72 -10.06 18.37
CA ASN A 142 51.56 -8.63 18.08
C ASN A 142 50.14 -8.26 17.60
N MET A 143 49.84 -6.96 17.63
CA MET A 143 48.54 -6.39 17.23
C MET A 143 48.18 -6.58 15.74
N PRO A 144 49.09 -6.33 14.77
CA PRO A 144 48.75 -6.50 13.36
C PRO A 144 48.37 -7.94 13.00
N GLN A 145 49.02 -8.95 13.62
CA GLN A 145 48.64 -10.35 13.45
C GLN A 145 47.23 -10.61 13.98
N LEU A 146 46.86 -10.02 15.12
CA LEU A 146 45.50 -10.13 15.67
C LEU A 146 44.48 -9.58 14.65
N TYR A 147 44.72 -8.42 14.03
CA TYR A 147 43.80 -7.87 13.03
C TYR A 147 43.66 -8.75 11.79
N ALA A 148 44.77 -9.27 11.27
CA ALA A 148 44.76 -10.18 10.12
C ALA A 148 44.01 -11.48 10.44
N PHE A 149 44.26 -12.08 11.61
CA PHE A 149 43.60 -13.32 12.02
C PHE A 149 42.13 -13.08 12.28
N ARG A 150 41.76 -11.95 12.88
CA ARG A 150 40.37 -11.53 13.06
C ARG A 150 39.63 -11.38 11.75
N PHE A 151 40.25 -10.74 10.76
CA PHE A 151 39.67 -10.63 9.42
C PHE A 151 39.42 -12.01 8.80
N LEU A 152 40.39 -12.92 8.88
CA LEU A 152 40.27 -14.27 8.32
C LEU A 152 39.20 -15.10 9.06
N VAL A 153 39.19 -15.06 10.39
CA VAL A 153 38.15 -15.68 11.22
C VAL A 153 36.77 -15.17 10.79
N GLY A 154 36.58 -13.86 10.68
CA GLY A 154 35.33 -13.27 10.19
C GLY A 154 34.96 -13.74 8.79
N LEU A 155 35.92 -13.77 7.87
CA LEU A 155 35.73 -14.21 6.49
C LEU A 155 35.24 -15.66 6.41
N PHE A 156 35.88 -16.58 7.11
CA PHE A 156 35.50 -18.00 7.12
C PHE A 156 34.21 -18.25 7.91
N GLU A 157 33.96 -17.50 8.99
CA GLU A 157 32.78 -17.70 9.83
C GLU A 157 31.47 -17.23 9.17
N ALA A 158 31.54 -16.23 8.29
CA ALA A 158 30.40 -15.53 7.66
C ALA A 158 29.39 -16.43 6.94
N SER A 159 29.87 -17.55 6.37
CA SER A 159 29.05 -18.43 5.54
C SER A 159 27.96 -19.14 6.33
N PHE A 160 28.17 -19.38 7.63
CA PHE A 160 27.41 -20.39 8.35
C PHE A 160 25.94 -20.03 8.53
N SER A 161 25.66 -18.86 9.12
CA SER A 161 24.28 -18.43 9.39
C SER A 161 23.40 -18.39 8.14
N PRO A 162 23.77 -17.69 7.05
CA PRO A 162 22.89 -17.58 5.89
C PRO A 162 22.72 -18.91 5.15
N VAL A 163 23.75 -19.76 5.08
CA VAL A 163 23.66 -21.05 4.38
C VAL A 163 22.86 -22.08 5.20
N VAL A 164 23.00 -22.12 6.53
CA VAL A 164 22.17 -22.99 7.36
C VAL A 164 20.70 -22.58 7.28
N LEU A 165 20.39 -21.28 7.34
CA LEU A 165 19.02 -20.79 7.14
C LEU A 165 18.48 -21.10 5.75
N TYR A 166 19.32 -21.01 4.72
CA TYR A 166 18.96 -21.42 3.36
C TYR A 166 18.60 -22.91 3.26
N VAL A 167 19.40 -23.79 3.87
CA VAL A 167 19.14 -25.24 3.87
C VAL A 167 17.90 -25.60 4.71
N ILE A 168 17.72 -24.98 5.88
CA ILE A 168 16.50 -25.13 6.69
C ILE A 168 15.27 -24.70 5.87
N GLY A 169 15.34 -23.56 5.18
CA GLY A 169 14.27 -23.06 4.31
C GLY A 169 14.00 -23.89 3.05
N GLY A 170 14.84 -24.90 2.76
CA GLY A 170 14.67 -25.85 1.67
C GLY A 170 14.09 -27.21 2.08
N TRP A 171 14.29 -27.66 3.33
CA TRP A 171 13.80 -28.97 3.80
C TRP A 171 12.50 -28.92 4.59
N TYR A 172 12.23 -27.83 5.31
CA TYR A 172 11.09 -27.74 6.24
C TYR A 172 9.93 -26.92 5.68
N THR A 173 8.70 -27.32 6.03
CA THR A 173 7.46 -26.65 5.59
C THR A 173 7.08 -25.47 6.49
N LYS A 174 6.07 -24.65 6.10
CA LYS A 174 5.65 -23.44 6.84
C LYS A 174 5.26 -23.71 8.31
N THR A 175 4.67 -24.86 8.61
CA THR A 175 4.26 -25.25 9.97
C THR A 175 5.44 -25.72 10.84
N GLU A 176 6.59 -26.01 10.23
CA GLU A 176 7.79 -26.57 10.85
C GLU A 176 8.95 -25.57 10.98
N LEU A 177 8.99 -24.57 10.08
CA LEU A 177 10.13 -23.66 9.87
C LEU A 177 10.41 -22.74 11.06
N ALA A 178 9.39 -22.05 11.57
CA ALA A 178 9.58 -20.97 12.56
C ALA A 178 10.19 -21.46 13.88
N LYS A 179 9.73 -22.59 14.43
CA LYS A 179 10.28 -23.18 15.66
C LYS A 179 11.72 -23.63 15.49
N ARG A 180 12.05 -24.21 14.34
CA ARG A 180 13.40 -24.72 14.02
C ARG A 180 14.39 -23.59 13.76
N THR A 181 13.97 -22.54 13.07
CA THR A 181 14.74 -21.29 12.93
C THR A 181 14.95 -20.61 14.28
N THR A 182 13.94 -20.61 15.16
CA THR A 182 14.08 -20.06 16.52
C THR A 182 15.03 -20.90 17.38
N LEU A 183 14.95 -22.24 17.32
CA LEU A 183 15.87 -23.15 18.02
C LEU A 183 17.31 -23.02 17.53
N PHE A 184 17.51 -22.75 16.25
CA PHE A 184 18.83 -22.40 15.73
C PHE A 184 19.31 -21.06 16.32
N GLN A 185 18.47 -20.03 16.29
CA GLN A 185 18.86 -18.68 16.70
C GLN A 185 19.04 -18.52 18.22
N ILE A 186 18.37 -19.32 19.06
CA ILE A 186 18.55 -19.25 20.53
C ILE A 186 19.94 -19.74 20.96
N THR A 187 20.65 -20.51 20.12
CA THR A 187 21.99 -20.95 20.52
C THR A 187 23.02 -19.83 20.50
N ALA A 188 22.73 -18.71 19.82
CA ALA A 188 23.56 -17.52 19.85
C ALA A 188 23.70 -16.91 21.27
N PRO A 189 22.62 -16.51 21.96
CA PRO A 189 22.72 -16.02 23.33
C PRO A 189 23.23 -17.10 24.30
N LEU A 190 22.91 -18.39 24.09
CA LEU A 190 23.45 -19.46 24.92
C LEU A 190 24.97 -19.62 24.77
N GLY A 191 25.50 -19.51 23.54
CA GLY A 191 26.94 -19.54 23.27
C GLY A 191 27.66 -18.33 23.85
N ALA A 192 27.06 -17.15 23.76
CA ALA A 192 27.55 -15.93 24.40
C ALA A 192 27.62 -16.06 25.93
N ALA A 193 26.57 -16.60 26.55
CA ALA A 193 26.56 -16.88 27.99
C ALA A 193 27.64 -17.89 28.38
N PHE A 194 27.76 -18.98 27.61
CA PHE A 194 28.73 -20.04 27.86
C PHE A 194 30.18 -19.58 27.73
N SER A 195 30.49 -18.64 26.81
CA SER A 195 31.84 -18.07 26.67
C SER A 195 32.32 -17.45 27.98
N GLY A 196 31.46 -16.71 28.70
CA GLY A 196 31.81 -16.12 30.01
C GLY A 196 32.14 -17.17 31.07
N TYR A 197 31.35 -18.25 31.15
CA TYR A 197 31.59 -19.36 32.08
C TYR A 197 32.84 -20.17 31.71
N LEU A 198 33.02 -20.47 30.42
CA LEU A 198 34.19 -21.17 29.90
C LEU A 198 35.45 -20.36 30.18
N GLN A 199 35.41 -19.04 29.98
CA GLN A 199 36.55 -18.18 30.29
C GLN A 199 36.88 -18.18 31.78
N ALA A 200 35.88 -18.06 32.65
CA ALA A 200 36.09 -18.13 34.10
C ALA A 200 36.75 -19.47 34.50
N ALA A 201 36.25 -20.58 33.97
CA ALA A 201 36.79 -21.92 34.25
C ALA A 201 38.22 -22.12 33.69
N VAL A 202 38.51 -21.63 32.49
CA VAL A 202 39.85 -21.69 31.88
C VAL A 202 40.83 -20.79 32.63
N TYR A 203 40.39 -19.61 33.05
CA TYR A 203 41.21 -18.68 33.82
C TYR A 203 41.56 -19.24 35.20
N GLU A 204 40.61 -19.85 35.91
CA GLU A 204 40.87 -20.46 37.22
C GLU A 204 41.66 -21.78 37.14
N GLY A 205 41.44 -22.59 36.09
CA GLY A 205 41.96 -23.97 36.03
C GLY A 205 43.18 -24.19 35.12
N LEU A 206 43.46 -23.29 34.18
CA LEU A 206 44.49 -23.47 33.14
C LEU A 206 45.42 -22.26 32.94
N ASP A 207 45.17 -21.12 33.60
CA ASP A 207 46.07 -19.97 33.51
C ASP A 207 47.47 -20.31 34.05
N GLY A 208 48.51 -19.98 33.27
CA GLY A 208 49.90 -20.31 33.57
C GLY A 208 50.29 -21.78 33.36
N ARG A 209 49.34 -22.67 33.04
CA ARG A 209 49.61 -24.10 32.85
C ARG A 209 50.34 -24.34 31.52
N ASN A 210 51.43 -25.12 31.55
CA ASN A 210 52.39 -25.28 30.44
C ASN A 210 52.97 -23.94 29.90
N GLY A 211 53.01 -22.89 30.73
CA GLY A 211 53.57 -21.59 30.35
C GLY A 211 52.69 -20.75 29.42
N LEU A 212 51.43 -21.15 29.21
CA LEU A 212 50.46 -20.42 28.40
C LEU A 212 49.48 -19.64 29.29
N ALA A 213 49.20 -18.39 28.92
CA ALA A 213 48.17 -17.58 29.54
C ALA A 213 46.76 -18.16 29.28
N GLY A 214 45.83 -17.98 30.20
CA GLY A 214 44.48 -18.55 30.15
C GLY A 214 43.70 -18.18 28.88
N TRP A 215 43.90 -16.96 28.35
CA TRP A 215 43.28 -16.56 27.08
C TRP A 215 43.81 -17.35 25.87
N ARG A 216 45.06 -17.85 25.88
CA ARG A 216 45.60 -18.69 24.81
C ARG A 216 44.98 -20.08 24.86
N TRP A 217 44.79 -20.62 26.08
CA TRP A 217 44.08 -21.89 26.29
C TRP A 217 42.63 -21.82 25.81
N LEU A 218 41.95 -20.68 25.99
CA LEU A 218 40.61 -20.47 25.46
C LEU A 218 40.56 -20.72 23.95
N TYR A 219 41.42 -20.08 23.16
CA TYR A 219 41.44 -20.25 21.70
C TYR A 219 41.83 -21.66 21.24
N ILE A 220 42.71 -22.33 21.99
CA ILE A 220 43.06 -23.73 21.75
C ILE A 220 41.82 -24.64 21.93
N ILE A 221 41.12 -24.48 23.05
CA ILE A 221 39.94 -25.28 23.39
C ILE A 221 38.83 -25.02 22.38
N CYS A 222 38.56 -23.74 22.05
CA CYS A 222 37.54 -23.38 21.08
C CYS A 222 37.86 -23.91 19.68
N GLY A 223 39.12 -23.80 19.21
CA GLY A 223 39.53 -24.38 17.93
C GLY A 223 39.35 -25.91 17.87
N LEU A 224 39.72 -26.61 18.95
CA LEU A 224 39.57 -28.08 19.05
C LEU A 224 38.12 -28.53 19.10
N MET A 225 37.24 -27.78 19.75
CA MET A 225 35.80 -28.08 19.78
C MET A 225 35.14 -27.84 18.41
N THR A 226 35.62 -26.85 17.66
CA THR A 226 35.07 -26.46 16.36
C THR A 226 35.41 -27.43 15.24
N LEU A 227 36.62 -27.96 15.18
CA LEU A 227 37.08 -28.82 14.07
C LEU A 227 36.23 -30.10 13.87
N PRO A 228 35.86 -30.87 14.91
CA PRO A 228 34.99 -32.05 14.77
C PRO A 228 33.64 -31.72 14.12
N VAL A 229 33.10 -30.54 14.39
CA VAL A 229 31.80 -30.09 13.87
C VAL A 229 31.93 -29.68 12.42
N GLY A 230 33.01 -28.99 12.05
CA GLY A 230 33.34 -28.73 10.64
C GLY A 230 33.51 -30.02 9.84
N ILE A 231 34.18 -31.02 10.41
CA ILE A 231 34.32 -32.35 9.80
C ILE A 231 32.96 -33.04 9.69
N ALA A 232 32.16 -33.04 10.76
CA ALA A 232 30.81 -33.62 10.76
C ALA A 232 29.89 -32.97 9.71
N THR A 233 30.06 -31.66 9.46
CA THR A 233 29.30 -30.92 8.44
C THR A 233 29.50 -31.52 7.05
N PHE A 234 30.71 -31.97 6.68
CA PHE A 234 30.92 -32.61 5.37
C PHE A 234 30.12 -33.89 5.15
N PHE A 235 29.87 -34.66 6.22
CA PHE A 235 29.25 -35.98 6.12
C PHE A 235 27.74 -35.94 6.37
N PHE A 236 27.30 -35.15 7.34
CA PHE A 236 25.91 -35.20 7.84
C PHE A 236 25.06 -34.03 7.36
N PHE A 237 25.67 -32.90 6.96
CA PHE A 237 24.90 -31.75 6.53
C PHE A 237 24.30 -32.01 5.14
N PRO A 238 22.97 -32.02 5.00
CA PRO A 238 22.35 -32.38 3.74
C PRO A 238 22.42 -31.24 2.73
N ASP A 239 22.44 -31.60 1.46
CA ASP A 239 22.18 -30.68 0.35
C ASP A 239 20.71 -30.26 0.32
N THR A 240 20.30 -29.31 -0.52
CA THR A 240 18.86 -29.06 -0.75
C THR A 240 18.16 -30.32 -1.31
N PRO A 241 16.86 -30.54 -1.03
CA PRO A 241 16.17 -31.78 -1.41
C PRO A 241 16.20 -32.08 -2.93
N TYR A 242 16.36 -31.06 -3.77
CA TYR A 242 16.41 -31.14 -5.24
C TYR A 242 17.75 -31.56 -5.84
N LYS A 243 18.83 -31.62 -5.04
CA LYS A 243 20.15 -32.03 -5.52
C LYS A 243 20.35 -33.53 -5.28
N LYS A 244 21.34 -33.89 -4.46
CA LYS A 244 21.68 -35.27 -4.17
C LYS A 244 20.93 -35.75 -2.94
N LYS A 245 20.41 -36.99 -2.99
CA LYS A 245 19.86 -37.66 -1.82
C LYS A 245 20.89 -37.68 -0.67
N PRO A 246 20.53 -37.22 0.54
CA PRO A 246 21.35 -37.44 1.72
C PRO A 246 21.51 -38.95 1.99
N TRP A 247 22.72 -39.40 2.27
CA TRP A 247 23.03 -40.82 2.41
C TRP A 247 22.23 -41.52 3.55
N PHE A 248 21.80 -40.77 4.56
CA PHE A 248 21.02 -41.28 5.70
C PHE A 248 19.51 -41.41 5.44
N LEU A 249 19.04 -41.00 4.25
CA LEU A 249 17.64 -41.17 3.82
C LEU A 249 17.50 -42.36 2.86
N THR A 250 16.42 -43.13 3.02
CA THR A 250 16.03 -44.14 2.02
C THR A 250 15.47 -43.46 0.76
N GLU A 251 15.42 -44.17 -0.37
CA GLU A 251 14.81 -43.63 -1.60
C GLU A 251 13.34 -43.26 -1.38
N GLU A 252 12.60 -44.06 -0.61
CA GLU A 252 11.21 -43.76 -0.25
C GLU A 252 11.10 -42.50 0.62
N GLU A 253 11.96 -42.35 1.63
CA GLU A 253 12.00 -41.17 2.51
C GLU A 253 12.40 -39.89 1.76
N HIS A 254 13.36 -39.99 0.83
CA HIS A 254 13.77 -38.86 -0.01
C HIS A 254 12.69 -38.48 -1.01
N ALA A 255 12.00 -39.46 -1.60
CA ALA A 255 10.85 -39.22 -2.45
C ALA A 255 9.68 -38.59 -1.68
N ILE A 256 9.48 -38.96 -0.41
CA ILE A 256 8.53 -38.28 0.49
C ILE A 256 8.98 -36.84 0.75
N ALA A 257 10.26 -36.59 1.00
CA ALA A 257 10.78 -35.25 1.23
C ALA A 257 10.57 -34.32 0.02
N ILE A 258 10.88 -34.79 -1.21
CA ILE A 258 10.67 -34.03 -2.44
C ILE A 258 9.18 -33.71 -2.66
N ARG A 259 8.30 -34.71 -2.51
CA ARG A 259 6.84 -34.53 -2.68
C ARG A 259 6.28 -33.50 -1.69
N ARG A 260 6.74 -33.52 -0.44
CA ARG A 260 6.31 -32.55 0.60
C ARG A 260 6.70 -31.13 0.23
N VAL A 261 7.96 -30.93 -0.14
CA VAL A 261 8.51 -29.60 -0.45
C VAL A 261 7.85 -29.02 -1.72
N GLN A 262 7.56 -29.86 -2.73
CA GLN A 262 6.81 -29.47 -3.93
C GLN A 262 5.34 -29.11 -3.65
N SER A 263 4.65 -29.87 -2.79
CA SER A 263 3.22 -29.63 -2.47
C SER A 263 2.94 -28.28 -1.79
N VAL A 264 3.98 -27.63 -1.26
CA VAL A 264 3.90 -26.32 -0.57
C VAL A 264 4.45 -25.17 -1.44
N GLY A 265 4.88 -25.46 -2.67
CA GLY A 265 5.34 -24.45 -3.64
C GLY A 265 6.74 -23.88 -3.38
N ILE A 266 7.65 -24.64 -2.73
CA ILE A 266 9.05 -24.22 -2.62
C ILE A 266 9.72 -24.39 -3.99
N ALA A 267 10.12 -23.28 -4.62
CA ALA A 267 10.69 -23.27 -5.96
C ALA A 267 12.10 -23.93 -6.01
N PRO A 268 12.45 -24.66 -7.09
CA PRO A 268 13.78 -25.20 -7.27
C PRO A 268 14.82 -24.08 -7.51
N PRO A 269 16.11 -24.28 -7.18
CA PRO A 269 17.13 -23.25 -7.36
C PRO A 269 17.29 -22.86 -8.84
N ALA A 270 17.18 -21.56 -9.17
CA ALA A 270 17.35 -21.06 -10.53
C ALA A 270 18.77 -20.51 -10.77
N LYS A 271 19.13 -20.26 -12.04
CA LYS A 271 20.45 -19.68 -12.39
C LYS A 271 20.48 -18.19 -12.04
N ILE A 272 21.43 -17.79 -11.18
CA ILE A 272 21.66 -16.38 -10.85
C ILE A 272 22.24 -15.66 -12.09
N THR A 273 21.54 -14.62 -12.55
CA THR A 273 21.97 -13.74 -13.65
C THR A 273 22.03 -12.28 -13.18
N LEU A 274 22.67 -11.39 -13.95
CA LEU A 274 22.68 -9.94 -13.68
C LEU A 274 21.27 -9.34 -13.63
N GLY A 275 20.32 -9.91 -14.38
CA GLY A 275 18.90 -9.54 -14.33
C GLY A 275 18.26 -9.84 -12.96
N THR A 276 18.67 -10.91 -12.29
CA THR A 276 18.21 -11.27 -10.93
C THR A 276 18.58 -10.17 -9.92
N PHE A 277 19.81 -9.64 -10.00
CA PHE A 277 20.24 -8.55 -9.13
C PHE A 277 19.47 -7.26 -9.40
N LYS A 278 19.28 -6.88 -10.67
CA LYS A 278 18.50 -5.71 -11.04
C LYS A 278 17.06 -5.81 -10.52
N ARG A 279 16.42 -6.97 -10.64
CA ARG A 279 15.06 -7.24 -10.15
C ARG A 279 14.93 -7.14 -8.63
N ILE A 280 15.89 -7.70 -7.89
CA ILE A 280 15.85 -7.67 -6.42
C ILE A 280 16.13 -6.27 -5.89
N LEU A 281 17.09 -5.56 -6.49
CA LEU A 281 17.43 -4.18 -6.12
C LEU A 281 16.38 -3.15 -6.53
N THR A 282 15.39 -3.49 -7.36
CA THR A 282 14.25 -2.59 -7.64
C THR A 282 13.05 -2.86 -6.72
N ARG A 283 13.07 -3.90 -5.90
CA ARG A 283 11.99 -4.23 -4.95
C ARG A 283 12.21 -3.54 -3.61
N TRP A 284 11.14 -3.06 -3.01
CA TRP A 284 11.18 -2.38 -1.72
C TRP A 284 11.62 -3.32 -0.57
N ARG A 285 11.35 -4.62 -0.70
CA ARG A 285 11.56 -5.66 0.32
C ARG A 285 13.00 -5.64 0.85
N ILE A 286 13.99 -5.59 -0.03
CA ILE A 286 15.40 -5.57 0.39
C ILE A 286 15.72 -4.31 1.20
N TYR A 287 15.31 -3.13 0.76
CA TYR A 287 15.61 -1.89 1.47
C TYR A 287 14.92 -1.80 2.81
N ALA A 288 13.62 -2.13 2.87
CA ALA A 288 12.85 -1.98 4.10
C ALA A 288 13.28 -2.99 5.17
N PHE A 289 13.42 -4.28 4.82
CA PHE A 289 13.88 -5.30 5.78
C PHE A 289 15.32 -5.10 6.21
N VAL A 290 16.23 -4.71 5.30
CA VAL A 290 17.63 -4.42 5.67
C VAL A 290 17.69 -3.22 6.59
N LEU A 291 17.00 -2.11 6.26
CA LEU A 291 16.99 -0.92 7.11
C LEU A 291 16.41 -1.22 8.49
N GLY A 292 15.26 -1.90 8.56
CA GLY A 292 14.63 -2.26 9.83
C GLY A 292 15.53 -3.14 10.71
N TYR A 293 16.20 -4.13 10.11
CA TYR A 293 17.11 -5.01 10.83
C TYR A 293 18.41 -4.30 11.27
N VAL A 294 18.96 -3.41 10.45
CA VAL A 294 20.14 -2.59 10.80
C VAL A 294 19.84 -1.69 11.99
N LEU A 295 18.71 -0.99 11.99
CA LEU A 295 18.29 -0.10 13.08
C LEU A 295 18.12 -0.90 14.39
N TYR A 296 17.46 -2.06 14.31
CA TYR A 296 17.33 -2.99 15.42
C TYR A 296 18.70 -3.51 15.91
N GLY A 297 19.55 -4.00 15.02
CA GLY A 297 20.87 -4.55 15.36
C GLY A 297 21.75 -3.51 16.06
N CYS A 298 21.76 -2.27 15.56
CA CYS A 298 22.50 -1.17 16.16
C CYS A 298 21.96 -0.76 17.54
N SER A 299 20.64 -0.84 17.75
CA SER A 299 20.04 -0.57 19.06
C SER A 299 20.41 -1.59 20.16
N SER A 300 20.93 -2.76 19.77
CA SER A 300 21.30 -3.84 20.70
C SER A 300 22.74 -3.76 21.19
N LEU A 301 23.52 -2.77 20.75
CA LEU A 301 24.92 -2.57 21.12
C LEU A 301 25.14 -2.38 22.62
N SER A 302 24.18 -1.77 23.31
CA SER A 302 24.24 -1.45 24.75
C SER A 302 24.58 -2.65 25.65
N GLY A 303 24.16 -3.87 25.28
CA GLY A 303 24.37 -5.06 26.09
C GLY A 303 25.84 -5.50 26.21
N GLY A 304 26.66 -5.21 25.20
CA GLY A 304 28.08 -5.63 25.17
C GLY A 304 28.99 -4.90 26.16
N PHE A 305 28.50 -3.82 26.78
CA PHE A 305 29.29 -2.99 27.70
C PHE A 305 29.02 -3.28 29.18
N PHE A 306 28.12 -4.23 29.48
CA PHE A 306 27.75 -4.54 30.86
C PHE A 306 28.93 -5.04 31.71
N GLY A 307 29.73 -5.98 31.18
CA GLY A 307 30.92 -6.49 31.87
C GLY A 307 32.01 -5.42 32.09
N ILE A 308 32.15 -4.49 31.14
CA ILE A 308 33.08 -3.35 31.28
C ILE A 308 32.61 -2.42 32.40
N TRP A 309 31.32 -2.07 32.43
CA TRP A 309 30.74 -1.25 33.49
C TRP A 309 30.91 -1.89 34.88
N LEU A 310 30.65 -3.19 35.02
CA LEU A 310 30.84 -3.90 36.29
C LEU A 310 32.29 -3.83 36.80
N MET A 311 33.29 -3.90 35.93
CA MET A 311 34.68 -3.72 36.34
C MET A 311 34.98 -2.29 36.82
N TYR A 312 34.37 -1.27 36.21
CA TYR A 312 34.50 0.12 36.68
C TYR A 312 33.86 0.33 38.06
N GLU A 313 32.77 -0.39 38.36
CA GLU A 313 32.12 -0.40 39.67
C GLU A 313 32.87 -1.27 40.71
N GLY A 314 33.98 -1.92 40.32
CA GLY A 314 34.87 -2.65 41.23
C GLY A 314 34.55 -4.13 41.43
N PHE A 315 33.72 -4.74 40.58
CA PHE A 315 33.46 -6.19 40.62
C PHE A 315 34.68 -7.00 40.19
N SER A 316 34.81 -8.23 40.71
CA SER A 316 35.90 -9.13 40.31
C SER A 316 35.78 -9.53 38.82
N VAL A 317 36.87 -10.00 38.23
CA VAL A 317 36.87 -10.48 36.82
C VAL A 317 35.90 -11.65 36.65
N VAL A 318 35.79 -12.52 37.66
CA VAL A 318 34.87 -13.66 37.67
C VAL A 318 33.42 -13.17 37.78
N ASP A 319 33.11 -12.31 38.75
CA ASP A 319 31.75 -11.78 38.94
C ASP A 319 31.28 -10.97 37.74
N SER A 320 32.17 -10.17 37.14
CA SER A 320 31.85 -9.36 35.96
C SER A 320 31.47 -10.23 34.76
N ASN A 321 32.13 -11.38 34.57
CA ASN A 321 31.78 -12.35 33.52
C ASN A 321 30.48 -13.10 33.83
N VAL A 322 30.33 -13.57 35.07
CA VAL A 322 29.15 -14.36 35.49
C VAL A 322 27.88 -13.51 35.48
N ILE A 323 27.90 -12.32 36.09
CA ILE A 323 26.73 -11.44 36.17
C ILE A 323 26.32 -10.96 34.78
N SER A 324 27.29 -10.57 33.93
CA SER A 324 26.98 -10.10 32.58
C SER A 324 26.44 -11.21 31.66
N SER A 325 26.83 -12.47 31.91
CA SER A 325 26.24 -13.62 31.22
C SER A 325 24.74 -13.79 31.48
N GLY A 326 24.24 -13.27 32.61
CA GLY A 326 22.82 -13.32 32.98
C GLY A 326 21.91 -12.65 31.95
N THR A 327 22.37 -11.54 31.34
CA THR A 327 21.65 -10.86 30.25
C THR A 327 21.39 -11.81 29.08
N TRP A 328 22.38 -12.60 28.69
CA TRP A 328 22.27 -13.53 27.58
C TRP A 328 21.33 -14.71 27.89
N LEU A 329 21.33 -15.22 29.12
CA LEU A 329 20.40 -16.27 29.54
C LEU A 329 18.94 -15.79 29.52
N ILE A 330 18.68 -14.59 30.04
CA ILE A 330 17.37 -13.94 29.98
C ILE A 330 16.95 -13.73 28.51
N SER A 331 17.87 -13.24 27.68
CA SER A 331 17.64 -13.03 26.25
C SER A 331 17.30 -14.34 25.52
N GLY A 332 18.00 -15.44 25.83
CA GLY A 332 17.73 -16.75 25.27
C GLY A 332 16.33 -17.24 25.62
N PHE A 333 15.95 -17.17 26.90
CA PHE A 333 14.62 -17.57 27.35
C PHE A 333 13.50 -16.74 26.69
N LEU A 334 13.67 -15.42 26.62
CA LEU A 334 12.67 -14.54 26.01
C LEU A 334 12.59 -14.70 24.51
N SER A 335 13.72 -14.83 23.81
CA SER A 335 13.76 -15.10 22.36
C SER A 335 13.02 -16.40 22.01
N LEU A 336 13.16 -17.45 22.84
CA LEU A 336 12.38 -18.68 22.71
C LEU A 336 10.88 -18.44 22.92
N THR A 337 10.54 -17.65 23.94
CA THR A 337 9.16 -17.28 24.27
C THR A 337 8.51 -16.50 23.13
N TRP A 338 9.20 -15.52 22.55
CA TRP A 338 8.73 -14.74 21.40
C TRP A 338 8.48 -15.62 20.18
N GLY A 339 9.38 -16.55 19.87
CA GLY A 339 9.19 -17.51 18.77
C GLY A 339 7.98 -18.40 19.00
N TYR A 340 7.83 -18.97 20.20
CA TYR A 340 6.72 -19.87 20.52
C TYR A 340 5.36 -19.17 20.53
N LEU A 341 5.29 -17.96 21.11
CA LEU A 341 4.06 -17.15 21.11
C LEU A 341 3.70 -16.66 19.71
N SER A 342 4.69 -16.31 18.89
CA SER A 342 4.50 -15.95 17.48
C SER A 342 3.83 -17.05 16.69
N ASP A 343 4.21 -18.31 16.93
CA ASP A 343 3.60 -19.47 16.28
C ASP A 343 2.17 -19.76 16.77
N ILE A 344 1.91 -19.60 18.08
CA ILE A 344 0.57 -19.83 18.64
C ILE A 344 -0.43 -18.79 18.12
N THR A 345 -0.06 -17.51 18.09
CA THR A 345 -0.97 -16.43 17.67
C THR A 345 -0.98 -16.20 16.16
N LYS A 346 -0.10 -16.87 15.40
CA LYS A 346 0.05 -16.73 13.93
C LYS A 346 0.28 -15.29 13.45
N SER A 347 0.92 -14.45 14.25
CA SER A 347 1.15 -13.04 13.91
C SER A 347 2.61 -12.65 14.13
N ARG A 348 3.41 -12.63 13.05
CA ARG A 348 4.84 -12.31 13.14
C ARG A 348 5.10 -10.87 13.56
N PHE A 349 4.37 -9.92 12.96
CA PHE A 349 4.48 -8.49 13.25
C PHE A 349 4.33 -8.16 14.74
N THR A 350 3.30 -8.72 15.39
CA THR A 350 2.99 -8.46 16.80
C THR A 350 4.17 -8.83 17.71
N TRP A 351 4.81 -9.97 17.45
CA TRP A 351 5.94 -10.47 18.25
C TRP A 351 7.32 -9.97 17.78
N VAL A 352 7.35 -9.06 16.81
CA VAL A 352 8.53 -8.21 16.54
C VAL A 352 8.36 -6.85 17.22
N VAL A 353 7.16 -6.27 17.20
CA VAL A 353 6.91 -4.95 17.80
C VAL A 353 6.90 -4.97 19.33
N ILE A 354 6.31 -6.00 19.96
CA ILE A 354 6.24 -6.10 21.43
C ILE A 354 7.64 -6.10 22.07
N PRO A 355 8.59 -6.96 21.65
CA PRO A 355 9.95 -6.93 22.19
C PRO A 355 10.66 -5.59 22.01
N LEU A 356 10.47 -4.91 20.87
CA LEU A 356 11.04 -3.58 20.62
C LEU A 356 10.48 -2.53 21.59
N ILE A 357 9.17 -2.56 21.86
CA ILE A 357 8.53 -1.66 22.82
C ILE A 357 9.03 -1.95 24.25
N LEU A 358 9.14 -3.23 24.63
CA LEU A 358 9.67 -3.62 25.93
C LEU A 358 11.14 -3.21 26.10
N GLY A 359 11.92 -3.18 25.02
CA GLY A 359 13.31 -2.71 24.99
C GLY A 359 13.49 -1.21 25.22
N LEU A 360 12.44 -0.39 25.05
CA LEU A 360 12.50 1.05 25.32
C LEU A 360 12.79 1.34 26.79
N LEU A 361 12.28 0.51 27.70
CA LEU A 361 12.49 0.69 29.13
C LEU A 361 13.97 0.56 29.54
N PRO A 362 14.68 -0.57 29.29
CA PRO A 362 16.09 -0.69 29.66
C PRO A 362 16.97 0.31 28.91
N ASN A 363 16.75 0.54 27.61
CA ASN A 363 17.55 1.52 26.86
C ASN A 363 17.30 2.96 27.33
N GLY A 364 16.07 3.32 27.71
CA GLY A 364 15.75 4.62 28.27
C GLY A 364 16.40 4.85 29.63
N ILE A 365 16.42 3.82 30.49
CA ILE A 365 17.12 3.88 31.78
C ILE A 365 18.63 4.10 31.57
N LEU A 366 19.26 3.37 30.65
CA LEU A 366 20.69 3.56 30.37
C LEU A 366 20.97 4.91 29.69
N ALA A 367 20.06 5.44 28.87
CA ALA A 367 20.21 6.76 28.25
C ALA A 367 20.13 7.90 29.28
N VAL A 368 19.32 7.76 30.32
CA VAL A 368 19.21 8.72 31.43
C VAL A 368 20.36 8.56 32.44
N TRP A 369 20.89 7.33 32.59
CA TRP A 369 22.00 6.97 33.46
C TRP A 369 21.79 7.34 34.96
N PRO A 370 20.79 6.75 35.64
CA PRO A 370 20.44 7.11 37.01
C PRO A 370 21.52 6.71 38.04
N ALA A 371 21.60 7.40 39.18
CA ALA A 371 22.62 7.12 40.20
C ALA A 371 22.55 5.70 40.81
N GLY A 372 21.38 5.07 40.85
CA GLY A 372 21.18 3.76 41.47
C GLY A 372 21.81 2.59 40.71
N ILE A 373 22.78 1.91 41.32
CA ILE A 373 23.48 0.72 40.77
C ILE A 373 22.49 -0.40 40.43
N ALA A 374 21.52 -0.68 41.31
CA ALA A 374 20.53 -1.74 41.10
C ALA A 374 19.63 -1.49 39.87
N ILE A 375 19.30 -0.22 39.60
CA ILE A 375 18.49 0.17 38.43
C ILE A 375 19.28 0.00 37.13
N LYS A 376 20.58 0.33 37.15
CA LYS A 376 21.49 0.08 36.02
C LYS A 376 21.68 -1.42 35.78
N GLN A 377 21.89 -2.22 36.82
CA GLN A 377 21.97 -3.68 36.71
C GLN A 377 20.68 -4.27 36.14
N PHE A 378 19.51 -3.82 36.62
CA PHE A 378 18.23 -4.23 36.04
C PHE A 378 18.14 -3.90 34.56
N ALA A 379 18.52 -2.67 34.15
CA ALA A 379 18.48 -2.27 32.76
C ALA A 379 19.44 -3.10 31.88
N PHE A 380 20.65 -3.35 32.33
CA PHE A 380 21.60 -4.21 31.61
C PHE A 380 21.16 -5.68 31.53
N LEU A 381 20.52 -6.22 32.58
CA LEU A 381 19.99 -7.59 32.58
C LEU A 381 18.75 -7.74 31.67
N THR A 382 17.93 -6.70 31.58
CA THR A 382 16.67 -6.72 30.80
C THR A 382 16.81 -6.15 29.39
N ILE A 383 17.98 -5.63 29.00
CA ILE A 383 18.22 -5.15 27.63
C ILE A 383 18.01 -6.23 26.57
N GLY A 384 18.12 -7.50 26.98
CA GLY A 384 17.78 -8.69 26.20
C GLY A 384 16.33 -8.84 25.80
N PHE A 385 15.40 -8.04 26.35
CA PHE A 385 13.97 -8.11 26.05
C PHE A 385 13.69 -7.90 24.56
N GLN A 386 14.47 -7.04 23.92
CA GLN A 386 14.37 -6.72 22.49
C GLN A 386 15.04 -7.75 21.58
N LEU A 387 15.57 -8.87 22.09
CA LEU A 387 16.25 -9.86 21.25
C LEU A 387 15.24 -10.79 20.56
N MET A 388 14.87 -10.50 19.31
CA MET A 388 13.95 -11.33 18.49
C MET A 388 14.42 -11.65 17.06
N PRO A 389 15.72 -11.94 16.81
CA PRO A 389 16.22 -12.13 15.44
C PRO A 389 15.52 -13.29 14.72
N GLY A 390 15.20 -14.38 15.43
CA GLY A 390 14.49 -15.53 14.85
C GLY A 390 13.11 -15.19 14.29
N VAL A 391 12.31 -14.40 15.02
CA VAL A 391 10.98 -13.97 14.56
C VAL A 391 11.09 -12.99 13.38
N PHE A 392 12.09 -12.10 13.42
CA PHE A 392 12.33 -11.13 12.35
C PHE A 392 12.75 -11.82 11.03
N PHE A 393 13.69 -12.77 11.09
CA PHE A 393 14.09 -13.57 9.92
C PHE A 393 12.94 -14.43 9.40
N ALA A 394 12.16 -15.06 10.29
CA ALA A 394 10.99 -15.83 9.89
C ALA A 394 9.97 -14.95 9.13
N TRP A 395 9.75 -13.71 9.60
CA TRP A 395 8.87 -12.76 8.92
C TRP A 395 9.40 -12.35 7.54
N ALA A 396 10.69 -12.03 7.43
CA ALA A 396 11.32 -11.71 6.14
C ALA A 396 11.23 -12.89 5.15
N HIS A 397 11.48 -14.12 5.62
CA HIS A 397 11.34 -15.33 4.82
C HIS A 397 9.89 -15.58 4.35
N GLU A 398 8.90 -15.26 5.19
CA GLU A 398 7.48 -15.42 4.87
C GLU A 398 7.03 -14.42 3.79
N VAL A 399 7.47 -13.17 3.87
CA VAL A 399 7.15 -12.12 2.90
C VAL A 399 7.85 -12.37 1.56
N CYS A 400 9.12 -12.78 1.57
CA CYS A 400 9.90 -13.07 0.36
C CYS A 400 9.65 -14.48 -0.21
N ARG A 401 8.61 -15.19 0.21
CA ARG A 401 8.40 -16.61 -0.14
C ARG A 401 8.24 -16.90 -1.64
N ASP A 402 7.77 -15.91 -2.41
CA ASP A 402 7.41 -16.08 -3.82
C ASP A 402 8.64 -16.02 -4.77
N ASP A 403 9.85 -15.77 -4.24
CA ASP A 403 11.13 -15.71 -4.99
C ASP A 403 12.29 -16.22 -4.10
N ASN A 404 12.87 -17.37 -4.44
CA ASN A 404 13.86 -18.05 -3.58
C ASN A 404 15.20 -17.29 -3.52
N GLU A 405 15.61 -16.68 -4.63
CA GLU A 405 16.81 -15.88 -4.74
C GLU A 405 16.64 -14.54 -4.00
N GLU A 406 15.48 -13.89 -4.10
CA GLU A 406 15.14 -12.71 -3.30
C GLU A 406 15.18 -13.04 -1.80
N ARG A 407 14.56 -14.15 -1.39
CA ARG A 407 14.55 -14.60 0.01
C ARG A 407 15.96 -14.81 0.57
N ALA A 408 16.86 -15.43 -0.19
CA ALA A 408 18.25 -15.67 0.24
C ALA A 408 19.08 -14.38 0.29
N ILE A 409 18.92 -13.50 -0.70
CA ILE A 409 19.66 -12.23 -0.79
C ILE A 409 19.18 -11.25 0.28
N VAL A 410 17.87 -11.14 0.53
CA VAL A 410 17.33 -10.26 1.59
C VAL A 410 17.83 -10.71 2.96
N ALA A 411 17.76 -12.01 3.29
CA ALA A 411 18.20 -12.52 4.58
C ALA A 411 19.71 -12.31 4.83
N SER A 412 20.55 -12.62 3.84
CA SER A 412 22.01 -12.37 3.93
C SER A 412 22.35 -10.88 3.94
N SER A 413 21.59 -10.04 3.25
CA SER A 413 21.81 -8.58 3.23
C SER A 413 21.39 -7.93 4.56
N MET A 414 20.32 -8.40 5.21
CA MET A 414 19.90 -7.87 6.52
C MET A 414 21.01 -7.99 7.55
N ASN A 415 21.58 -9.19 7.65
CA ASN A 415 22.67 -9.48 8.57
C ASN A 415 23.98 -8.81 8.11
N GLY A 416 24.36 -8.98 6.84
CA GLY A 416 25.59 -8.41 6.28
C GLY A 416 25.67 -6.89 6.42
N MET A 417 24.60 -6.17 6.07
CA MET A 417 24.57 -4.71 6.18
C MET A 417 24.53 -4.24 7.63
N SER A 418 23.91 -5.00 8.54
CA SER A 418 24.01 -4.72 9.97
C SER A 418 25.47 -4.76 10.42
N TYR A 419 26.24 -5.78 10.04
CA TYR A 419 27.67 -5.83 10.35
C TYR A 419 28.47 -4.70 9.68
N VAL A 420 28.13 -4.27 8.45
CA VAL A 420 28.78 -3.10 7.83
C VAL A 420 28.64 -1.85 8.69
N ILE A 421 27.43 -1.58 9.22
CA ILE A 421 27.21 -0.41 10.09
C ILE A 421 27.88 -0.62 11.46
N LEU A 422 27.80 -1.83 12.01
CA LEU A 422 28.48 -2.18 13.27
C LEU A 422 30.00 -2.12 13.18
N ALA A 423 30.60 -2.12 11.99
CA ALA A 423 32.04 -1.99 11.81
C ALA A 423 32.58 -0.63 12.29
N TRP A 424 31.79 0.43 12.16
CA TRP A 424 32.26 1.80 12.45
C TRP A 424 31.38 2.54 13.46
N LEU A 425 30.10 2.20 13.58
CA LEU A 425 29.19 2.90 14.48
C LEU A 425 29.61 2.84 15.97
N PRO A 426 30.08 1.70 16.53
CA PRO A 426 30.56 1.64 17.90
C PRO A 426 31.78 2.52 18.18
N ILE A 427 32.63 2.78 17.17
CA ILE A 427 33.78 3.66 17.30
C ILE A 427 33.32 5.09 17.64
N LEU A 428 32.19 5.51 17.08
CA LEU A 428 31.61 6.85 17.30
C LEU A 428 30.71 6.90 18.54
N THR A 429 29.93 5.85 18.77
CA THR A 429 28.87 5.83 19.78
C THR A 429 29.36 5.35 21.15
N PHE A 430 30.31 4.40 21.20
CA PHE A 430 30.88 3.85 22.44
C PHE A 430 32.42 3.98 22.49
N PRO A 431 32.99 5.18 22.33
CA PRO A 431 34.42 5.38 22.53
C PRO A 431 34.79 5.08 23.99
N GLN A 432 35.90 4.34 24.17
CA GLN A 432 36.38 3.93 25.50
C GLN A 432 36.77 5.11 26.40
N THR A 433 37.01 6.29 25.83
CA THR A 433 37.28 7.54 26.56
C THR A 433 36.07 8.06 27.34
N MET A 434 34.86 7.61 27.00
CA MET A 434 33.61 7.99 27.68
C MET A 434 33.08 6.88 28.60
N ALA A 435 33.91 5.89 28.94
CA ALA A 435 33.55 4.96 29.99
C ALA A 435 33.49 5.72 31.33
N PRO A 436 32.55 5.39 32.24
CA PRO A 436 31.63 4.25 32.19
C PRO A 436 30.21 4.56 31.71
N ASP A 437 29.85 5.84 31.51
CA ASP A 437 28.47 6.25 31.23
C ASP A 437 28.10 6.24 29.74
N PHE A 438 29.07 6.17 28.83
CA PHE A 438 28.89 6.01 27.38
C PHE A 438 27.70 6.80 26.82
N ARG A 439 27.62 8.09 27.19
CA ARG A 439 26.41 8.91 27.02
C ARG A 439 25.89 8.92 25.58
N TYR A 440 26.77 9.05 24.59
CA TYR A 440 26.36 9.01 23.17
C TYR A 440 25.84 7.63 22.75
N GLY A 441 26.40 6.56 23.31
CA GLY A 441 26.05 5.19 22.97
C GLY A 441 24.65 4.83 23.41
N PHE A 442 24.33 5.07 24.69
CA PHE A 442 23.01 4.73 25.21
C PHE A 442 21.89 5.62 24.65
N THR A 443 22.13 6.92 24.47
CA THR A 443 21.13 7.81 23.84
C THR A 443 20.89 7.45 22.37
N SER A 444 21.95 7.11 21.63
CA SER A 444 21.83 6.69 20.23
C SER A 444 21.09 5.36 20.12
N SER A 445 21.38 4.40 21.01
CA SER A 445 20.71 3.10 21.04
C SER A 445 19.21 3.23 21.30
N PHE A 446 18.81 4.13 22.22
CA PHE A 446 17.40 4.44 22.47
C PHE A 446 16.70 5.07 21.24
N GLY A 447 17.34 6.04 20.58
CA GLY A 447 16.80 6.65 19.36
C GLY A 447 16.68 5.67 18.18
N LEU A 448 17.69 4.82 17.99
CA LEU A 448 17.69 3.77 16.97
C LEU A 448 16.60 2.72 17.21
N LEU A 449 16.28 2.42 18.48
CA LEU A 449 15.20 1.52 18.82
C LEU A 449 13.82 2.10 18.42
N ILE A 450 13.60 3.39 18.66
CA ILE A 450 12.37 4.09 18.20
C ILE A 450 12.28 4.08 16.68
N ALA A 451 13.39 4.38 15.99
CA ALA A 451 13.45 4.31 14.53
C ALA A 451 13.17 2.89 14.00
N ALA A 452 13.66 1.85 14.68
CA ALA A 452 13.38 0.46 14.34
C ALA A 452 11.87 0.13 14.47
N ILE A 453 11.17 0.65 15.48
CA ILE A 453 9.71 0.47 15.62
C ILE A 453 8.99 1.08 14.42
N PHE A 454 9.33 2.32 14.04
CA PHE A 454 8.74 2.96 12.85
C PHE A 454 9.03 2.17 11.56
N ALA A 455 10.27 1.69 11.39
CA ALA A 455 10.65 0.88 10.24
C ALA A 455 9.86 -0.44 10.18
N VAL A 456 9.66 -1.13 11.31
CA VAL A 456 8.87 -2.37 11.38
C VAL A 456 7.40 -2.14 11.07
N VAL A 457 6.80 -1.03 11.54
CA VAL A 457 5.42 -0.64 11.17
C VAL A 457 5.30 -0.34 9.68
N LEU A 458 6.29 0.36 9.11
CA LEU A 458 6.36 0.64 7.68
C LEU A 458 6.52 -0.65 6.85
N ILE A 459 7.38 -1.58 7.27
CA ILE A 459 7.52 -2.88 6.61
C ILE A 459 6.15 -3.59 6.62
N GLN A 460 5.44 -3.65 7.75
CA GLN A 460 4.13 -4.30 7.82
C GLN A 460 3.06 -3.64 6.93
N PHE A 461 3.10 -2.31 6.81
CA PHE A 461 2.26 -1.57 5.87
C PHE A 461 2.55 -1.97 4.42
N LEU A 462 3.84 -2.08 4.04
CA LEU A 462 4.28 -2.49 2.72
C LEU A 462 4.01 -3.98 2.42
N VAL A 463 4.12 -4.87 3.42
CA VAL A 463 3.76 -6.28 3.32
C VAL A 463 2.27 -6.44 3.03
N LYS A 464 1.40 -5.81 3.84
CA LYS A 464 -0.05 -5.88 3.63
C LYS A 464 -0.47 -5.24 2.31
N ARG A 465 0.23 -4.19 1.87
CA ARG A 465 0.08 -3.58 0.54
C ARG A 465 0.37 -4.59 -0.56
N GLU A 466 1.44 -5.39 -0.44
CA GLU A 466 1.81 -6.39 -1.44
C GLU A 466 0.99 -7.68 -1.40
N GLU A 467 0.58 -8.17 -0.23
CA GLU A 467 -0.30 -9.34 -0.11
C GLU A 467 -1.67 -9.07 -0.72
N ARG A 468 -2.19 -7.84 -0.58
CA ARG A 468 -3.39 -7.38 -1.28
C ARG A 468 -3.17 -7.30 -2.79
N LEU A 469 -1.99 -6.88 -3.23
CA LEU A 469 -1.58 -6.89 -4.66
C LEU A 469 -1.40 -8.30 -5.23
N LYS A 470 -0.99 -9.31 -4.45
CA LYS A 470 -0.77 -10.71 -4.90
C LYS A 470 -2.00 -11.60 -4.83
N ALA A 471 -2.86 -11.41 -3.83
CA ALA A 471 -4.14 -12.10 -3.76
C ALA A 471 -5.06 -11.67 -4.92
N ALA A 472 -4.86 -10.47 -5.46
CA ALA A 472 -5.48 -9.97 -6.68
C ALA A 472 -4.96 -10.61 -7.98
N VAL A 473 -3.90 -11.46 -7.95
CA VAL A 473 -3.23 -12.04 -9.14
C VAL A 473 -3.46 -13.57 -9.28
N ALA A 474 -3.96 -14.26 -8.25
CA ALA A 474 -3.91 -15.72 -8.14
C ALA A 474 -5.03 -16.62 -8.75
N PRO A 475 -6.15 -16.15 -9.35
CA PRO A 475 -7.16 -17.10 -9.86
C PRO A 475 -6.73 -17.89 -11.11
N GLU A 476 -5.78 -17.40 -11.91
CA GLU A 476 -5.47 -17.91 -13.27
C GLU A 476 -4.59 -19.17 -13.35
N GLU A 477 -3.86 -19.58 -12.29
CA GLU A 477 -2.79 -20.61 -12.45
C GLU A 477 -3.19 -22.07 -12.17
N ARG A 478 -4.42 -22.38 -11.72
CA ARG A 478 -4.74 -23.73 -11.21
C ARG A 478 -5.30 -24.73 -12.21
N LEU A 479 -5.69 -24.35 -13.43
CA LEU A 479 -6.25 -25.30 -14.40
C LEU A 479 -5.20 -25.96 -15.33
N GLU A 480 -3.97 -25.46 -15.40
CA GLU A 480 -2.99 -25.91 -16.42
C GLU A 480 -1.92 -26.94 -16.01
N THR A 481 -1.87 -27.47 -14.77
CA THR A 481 -0.83 -28.46 -14.40
C THR A 481 -1.31 -29.89 -14.12
N ALA A 482 -2.56 -30.20 -14.46
CA ALA A 482 -3.03 -31.58 -14.58
C ALA A 482 -3.04 -32.03 -16.06
N GLY A 483 -1.92 -31.90 -16.76
CA GLY A 483 -1.82 -32.37 -18.14
C GLY A 483 -0.41 -32.38 -18.69
N GLU A 484 0.13 -33.59 -18.80
CA GLU A 484 1.00 -34.00 -19.91
C GLU A 484 2.52 -33.81 -19.76
N GLY A 485 3.16 -34.91 -19.34
CA GLY A 485 4.42 -35.34 -19.95
C GLY A 485 4.13 -36.48 -20.92
N GLY A 486 4.36 -36.24 -22.22
CA GLY A 486 4.03 -37.22 -23.26
C GLY A 486 4.49 -36.91 -24.70
N ASP A 487 5.72 -36.40 -24.84
CA ASP A 487 6.62 -36.49 -26.01
C ASP A 487 6.23 -35.91 -27.40
N SER A 488 7.32 -35.47 -28.03
CA SER A 488 7.59 -34.65 -29.19
C SER A 488 7.04 -35.07 -30.56
N SER A 489 6.69 -34.08 -31.41
CA SER A 489 7.60 -33.65 -32.50
C SER A 489 7.02 -32.57 -33.43
N LYS A 490 7.89 -31.60 -33.75
CA LYS A 490 8.04 -30.82 -35.01
C LYS A 490 7.00 -29.77 -35.46
N LYS A 491 7.57 -28.54 -35.48
CA LYS A 491 7.75 -27.59 -36.59
C LYS A 491 6.85 -26.34 -36.61
N ASP A 492 7.55 -25.20 -36.56
CA ASP A 492 7.11 -23.82 -36.77
C ASP A 492 6.23 -23.61 -38.01
N SER A 493 5.15 -22.85 -37.83
CA SER A 493 4.73 -21.78 -38.74
C SER A 493 3.73 -20.84 -38.07
N GLY A 494 4.12 -19.59 -37.84
CA GLY A 494 3.38 -18.34 -38.13
C GLY A 494 1.95 -18.07 -37.65
N GLU A 495 1.18 -19.03 -37.16
CA GLU A 495 -0.26 -18.87 -36.81
C GLU A 495 -0.54 -18.95 -35.29
N ASP A 496 0.47 -19.25 -34.48
CA ASP A 496 0.31 -19.57 -33.04
C ASP A 496 0.24 -18.35 -32.09
N ILE A 497 0.31 -17.11 -32.61
CA ILE A 497 0.06 -15.92 -31.79
C ILE A 497 -1.45 -15.63 -31.71
N GLU A 498 -2.20 -15.84 -32.79
CA GLU A 498 -3.67 -15.70 -32.77
C GLU A 498 -4.34 -16.84 -31.97
N ALA A 499 -3.78 -18.05 -31.98
CA ALA A 499 -4.28 -19.18 -31.19
C ALA A 499 -3.95 -19.05 -29.69
N LYS A 500 -2.81 -18.45 -29.30
CA LYS A 500 -2.48 -18.16 -27.89
C LYS A 500 -3.26 -16.97 -27.33
N VAL A 501 -3.62 -16.00 -28.16
CA VAL A 501 -4.55 -14.92 -27.80
C VAL A 501 -5.98 -15.46 -27.66
N ALA A 502 -6.37 -16.45 -28.48
CA ALA A 502 -7.68 -17.11 -28.38
C ALA A 502 -7.83 -18.05 -27.16
N GLY A 503 -6.73 -18.64 -26.65
CA GLY A 503 -6.75 -19.56 -25.49
C GLY A 503 -6.90 -18.89 -24.12
N LEU A 504 -6.52 -17.61 -24.00
CA LEU A 504 -6.67 -16.79 -22.79
C LEU A 504 -8.12 -16.36 -22.50
N TYR A 505 -9.06 -16.58 -23.44
CA TYR A 505 -10.47 -16.19 -23.32
C TYR A 505 -11.42 -17.31 -22.92
N THR A 506 -10.90 -18.50 -22.63
CA THR A 506 -11.74 -19.70 -22.54
C THR A 506 -12.42 -19.89 -21.17
N ASP A 507 -11.89 -19.34 -20.09
CA ASP A 507 -12.38 -19.56 -18.70
C ASP A 507 -13.49 -18.57 -18.26
N TYR A 508 -13.85 -17.60 -19.11
CA TYR A 508 -14.90 -16.61 -18.85
C TYR A 508 -16.25 -16.91 -19.50
N ARG A 509 -16.32 -17.96 -20.34
CA ARG A 509 -17.57 -18.35 -21.02
C ARG A 509 -18.67 -18.77 -20.04
N ASP A 510 -18.32 -19.31 -18.88
CA ASP A 510 -19.30 -19.77 -17.89
C ASP A 510 -19.84 -18.63 -17.00
N VAL A 511 -19.08 -17.54 -16.81
CA VAL A 511 -19.55 -16.31 -16.13
C VAL A 511 -20.43 -15.46 -17.06
N ILE A 512 -20.13 -15.44 -18.36
CA ILE A 512 -20.90 -14.70 -19.38
C ILE A 512 -22.24 -15.39 -19.70
N MET A 513 -22.29 -16.72 -19.67
CA MET A 513 -23.56 -17.46 -19.76
C MET A 513 -24.44 -17.24 -18.52
N ALA A 514 -23.86 -16.86 -17.37
CA ALA A 514 -24.58 -16.49 -16.16
C ALA A 514 -25.00 -14.99 -16.12
N SER A 515 -24.22 -14.07 -16.72
CA SER A 515 -24.52 -12.62 -16.70
C SER A 515 -25.61 -12.20 -17.70
N ASN A 516 -25.81 -12.94 -18.79
CA ASN A 516 -26.94 -12.72 -19.70
C ASN A 516 -28.32 -12.96 -19.03
N ASN A 517 -28.35 -13.69 -17.90
CA ASN A 517 -29.56 -13.85 -17.11
C ASN A 517 -29.85 -12.64 -16.20
N ASN A 518 -28.92 -11.70 -15.99
CA ASN A 518 -29.08 -10.60 -15.03
C ASN A 518 -29.68 -9.31 -15.62
N PHE A 519 -29.76 -9.20 -16.94
CA PHE A 519 -30.48 -8.11 -17.62
C PHE A 519 -31.87 -8.58 -18.05
N GLY A 520 -32.84 -7.67 -18.11
CA GLY A 520 -34.21 -8.01 -18.49
C GLY A 520 -35.29 -7.31 -17.66
N PRO A 521 -36.56 -7.53 -18.02
CA PRO A 521 -37.68 -6.92 -17.33
C PRO A 521 -37.78 -7.39 -15.87
N GLY A 522 -38.26 -6.51 -14.99
CA GLY A 522 -38.48 -6.83 -13.58
C GLY A 522 -37.23 -6.80 -12.68
N ARG A 523 -36.06 -6.44 -13.22
CA ARG A 523 -34.85 -6.22 -12.44
C ARG A 523 -34.96 -4.96 -11.57
N THR A 524 -34.35 -5.02 -10.40
CA THR A 524 -34.29 -3.95 -9.42
C THR A 524 -33.02 -3.11 -9.64
N VAL A 525 -33.16 -1.79 -9.67
CA VAL A 525 -32.08 -0.85 -10.01
C VAL A 525 -31.95 0.23 -8.95
N ALA A 526 -30.76 0.35 -8.36
CA ALA A 526 -30.41 1.51 -7.55
C ALA A 526 -29.83 2.61 -8.44
N VAL A 527 -30.35 3.83 -8.34
CA VAL A 527 -29.76 5.03 -8.95
C VAL A 527 -29.24 5.92 -7.83
N ILE A 528 -27.96 6.26 -7.86
CA ILE A 528 -27.30 7.05 -6.81
C ILE A 528 -27.12 8.49 -7.29
N GLY A 529 -27.92 9.40 -6.74
CA GLY A 529 -27.98 10.83 -7.07
C GLY A 529 -29.25 11.20 -7.85
N ALA A 530 -29.86 12.34 -7.51
CA ALA A 530 -31.06 12.90 -8.16
C ALA A 530 -30.77 14.26 -8.85
N GLY A 531 -29.56 14.43 -9.40
CA GLY A 531 -29.27 15.46 -10.39
C GLY A 531 -29.78 15.09 -11.79
N ILE A 532 -29.53 15.93 -12.80
CA ILE A 532 -30.00 15.68 -14.18
C ILE A 532 -29.58 14.31 -14.74
N ALA A 533 -28.38 13.82 -14.39
CA ALA A 533 -27.91 12.49 -14.78
C ALA A 533 -28.79 11.38 -14.18
N GLY A 534 -29.08 11.46 -12.88
CA GLY A 534 -29.89 10.47 -12.17
C GLY A 534 -31.36 10.54 -12.53
N VAL A 535 -31.90 11.76 -12.70
CA VAL A 535 -33.28 11.96 -13.20
C VAL A 535 -33.43 11.36 -14.59
N SER A 536 -32.47 11.57 -15.48
CA SER A 536 -32.48 10.96 -16.82
C SER A 536 -32.38 9.44 -16.74
N ALA A 537 -31.46 8.90 -15.94
CA ALA A 537 -31.31 7.46 -15.74
C ALA A 537 -32.63 6.83 -15.26
N ALA A 538 -33.18 7.35 -14.16
CA ALA A 538 -34.38 6.82 -13.54
C ALA A 538 -35.61 6.92 -14.46
N ALA A 539 -35.81 8.05 -15.13
CA ALA A 539 -36.93 8.24 -16.06
C ALA A 539 -36.93 7.20 -17.19
N TYR A 540 -35.77 6.97 -17.83
CA TYR A 540 -35.69 5.98 -18.90
C TYR A 540 -35.74 4.53 -18.38
N LEU A 541 -35.16 4.24 -17.21
CA LEU A 541 -35.28 2.92 -16.58
C LEU A 541 -36.75 2.59 -16.24
N LEU A 542 -37.49 3.55 -15.68
CA LEU A 542 -38.94 3.42 -15.40
C LEU A 542 -39.73 3.21 -16.70
N LYS A 543 -39.40 3.96 -17.76
CA LYS A 543 -40.04 3.84 -19.08
C LYS A 543 -39.83 2.47 -19.71
N GLU A 544 -38.70 1.83 -19.45
CA GLU A 544 -38.40 0.46 -19.89
C GLU A 544 -38.95 -0.63 -18.93
N GLY A 545 -39.68 -0.25 -17.88
CA GLY A 545 -40.39 -1.18 -16.99
C GLY A 545 -39.54 -1.82 -15.89
N LEU A 546 -38.41 -1.21 -15.53
CA LEU A 546 -37.55 -1.66 -14.44
C LEU A 546 -38.03 -1.12 -13.08
N SER A 547 -37.72 -1.84 -12.00
CA SER A 547 -38.05 -1.40 -10.64
C SER A 547 -36.93 -0.50 -10.12
N VAL A 548 -37.16 0.81 -10.11
CA VAL A 548 -36.12 1.80 -9.80
C VAL A 548 -36.26 2.32 -8.36
N THR A 549 -35.13 2.51 -7.69
CA THR A 549 -35.03 3.26 -6.43
C THR A 549 -33.90 4.27 -6.55
N VAL A 550 -34.20 5.55 -6.32
CA VAL A 550 -33.22 6.64 -6.39
C VAL A 550 -32.84 7.06 -4.98
N PHE A 551 -31.54 7.23 -4.72
CA PHE A 551 -31.03 7.73 -3.44
C PHE A 551 -30.41 9.12 -3.63
N GLU A 552 -30.92 10.12 -2.90
CA GLU A 552 -30.38 11.48 -2.88
C GLU A 552 -30.04 11.88 -1.45
N ARG A 553 -28.79 12.33 -1.24
CA ARG A 553 -28.31 12.73 0.08
C ARG A 553 -28.91 14.05 0.53
N SER A 554 -29.21 14.98 -0.39
CA SER A 554 -29.89 16.24 -0.06
C SER A 554 -31.38 16.04 0.21
N GLY A 555 -31.99 17.04 0.84
CA GLY A 555 -33.44 17.11 1.01
C GLY A 555 -34.20 17.51 -0.25
N ILE A 556 -33.51 17.67 -1.38
CA ILE A 556 -34.06 18.19 -2.62
C ILE A 556 -33.29 17.65 -3.83
N GLY A 557 -34.00 17.38 -4.92
CA GLY A 557 -33.40 16.98 -6.20
C GLY A 557 -32.87 18.18 -7.00
N GLY A 558 -32.00 17.92 -7.98
CA GLY A 558 -31.37 18.97 -8.81
C GLY A 558 -29.84 18.90 -8.84
N GLY A 559 -29.23 18.18 -7.89
CA GLY A 559 -27.78 17.97 -7.83
C GLY A 559 -27.01 19.28 -7.66
N ILE A 560 -25.98 19.49 -8.50
CA ILE A 560 -25.10 20.69 -8.40
C ILE A 560 -25.80 22.02 -8.67
N TRP A 561 -27.01 21.99 -9.24
CA TRP A 561 -27.76 23.21 -9.53
C TRP A 561 -28.44 23.77 -8.28
N HIS A 562 -28.60 22.97 -7.22
CA HIS A 562 -29.17 23.46 -5.98
C HIS A 562 -28.24 24.45 -5.29
N PHE A 563 -28.71 25.69 -5.13
CA PHE A 563 -28.01 26.70 -4.32
C PHE A 563 -28.36 26.57 -2.85
N ASP A 564 -27.32 26.31 -2.06
CA ASP A 564 -27.41 26.20 -0.62
C ASP A 564 -26.50 27.26 0.03
N GLU A 565 -27.10 28.14 0.83
CA GLU A 565 -26.40 29.25 1.50
C GLU A 565 -25.33 28.76 2.49
N ARG A 566 -25.43 27.51 2.98
CA ARG A 566 -24.45 26.91 3.90
C ARG A 566 -23.10 26.72 3.24
N ILE A 567 -22.04 26.88 4.04
CA ILE A 567 -20.65 26.70 3.61
C ILE A 567 -20.20 25.29 3.99
N PRO A 568 -19.74 24.45 3.04
CA PRO A 568 -19.29 23.10 3.36
C PRO A 568 -18.03 23.13 4.22
N THR A 569 -17.82 22.06 4.99
CA THR A 569 -16.62 21.87 5.81
C THR A 569 -15.35 21.91 4.95
N ASP A 570 -14.24 22.28 5.59
CA ASP A 570 -12.96 22.37 4.89
C ASP A 570 -12.51 21.00 4.34
N PRO A 571 -12.06 20.93 3.08
CA PRO A 571 -11.38 19.75 2.58
C PRO A 571 -9.99 19.61 3.23
N PRO A 572 -9.31 18.46 3.09
CA PRO A 572 -7.90 18.33 3.42
C PRO A 572 -7.00 19.31 2.66
N TYR A 573 -5.88 19.74 3.26
CA TYR A 573 -4.85 20.59 2.64
C TYR A 573 -3.46 19.92 2.80
N PRO A 574 -2.88 19.33 1.73
CA PRO A 574 -3.48 19.10 0.41
C PRO A 574 -4.63 18.08 0.44
N ASN A 575 -5.39 18.01 -0.65
CA ASN A 575 -6.38 16.98 -0.87
C ASN A 575 -5.91 16.09 -2.03
N ASP A 576 -5.39 14.91 -1.68
CA ASP A 576 -4.73 13.97 -2.58
C ASP A 576 -5.25 12.54 -2.44
N LYS A 577 -6.41 12.36 -1.77
CA LYS A 577 -7.02 11.05 -1.53
C LYS A 577 -8.43 10.97 -2.12
N PRO A 578 -8.54 10.54 -3.40
CA PRO A 578 -9.83 10.35 -4.05
C PRO A 578 -10.77 9.39 -3.32
N SER A 579 -10.29 8.44 -2.50
CA SER A 579 -11.17 7.53 -1.75
C SER A 579 -12.01 8.18 -0.64
N LEU A 580 -11.63 9.37 -0.13
CA LEU A 580 -12.30 9.97 1.02
C LEU A 580 -13.60 10.72 0.66
N GLY A 581 -13.74 11.21 -0.58
CA GLY A 581 -14.91 11.98 -0.98
C GLY A 581 -15.01 13.36 -0.31
N ASP A 582 -16.23 13.91 -0.27
CA ASP A 582 -16.54 15.20 0.35
C ASP A 582 -17.35 15.09 1.65
N TYR A 583 -17.58 13.86 2.14
CA TYR A 583 -18.27 13.56 3.40
C TYR A 583 -17.61 12.36 4.10
N GLU A 584 -17.83 12.22 5.40
CA GLU A 584 -17.33 11.08 6.17
C GLU A 584 -18.27 9.88 6.03
N VAL A 585 -17.77 8.79 5.44
CA VAL A 585 -18.48 7.51 5.32
C VAL A 585 -18.58 6.85 6.70
N SER A 586 -19.80 6.53 7.13
CA SER A 586 -20.03 5.89 8.43
C SER A 586 -19.53 4.44 8.45
N GLN A 587 -19.16 3.93 9.63
CA GLN A 587 -18.83 2.51 9.79
C GLN A 587 -20.11 1.67 9.76
N ARG A 588 -20.05 0.49 9.10
CA ARG A 588 -21.18 -0.44 9.08
C ARG A 588 -21.61 -0.81 10.50
N GLY A 589 -22.91 -0.72 10.79
CA GLY A 589 -23.47 -0.97 12.11
C GLY A 589 -23.43 0.22 13.07
N GLN A 590 -22.82 1.35 12.69
CA GLN A 590 -22.73 2.55 13.54
C GLN A 590 -24.11 3.13 13.89
N PHE A 591 -25.07 3.04 12.96
CA PHE A 591 -26.44 3.56 13.13
C PHE A 591 -27.50 2.46 12.97
N ALA A 592 -27.15 1.20 13.26
CA ALA A 592 -28.09 0.07 13.16
C ALA A 592 -29.11 0.10 14.32
N GLY A 593 -30.38 0.35 14.00
CA GLY A 593 -31.52 0.17 14.89
C GLY A 593 -32.24 -1.17 14.66
N PRO A 594 -33.23 -1.55 15.51
CA PRO A 594 -34.07 -2.71 15.25
C PRO A 594 -34.79 -2.56 13.89
N ALA A 595 -34.67 -3.60 13.05
CA ALA A 595 -35.18 -3.62 11.69
C ALA A 595 -36.64 -3.18 11.63
N THR A 596 -36.91 -2.03 11.02
CA THR A 596 -38.26 -1.54 10.72
C THR A 596 -38.38 -1.32 9.21
N PRO A 597 -39.56 -1.57 8.63
CA PRO A 597 -39.79 -1.59 7.19
C PRO A 597 -39.48 -0.22 6.50
N PRO A 598 -39.49 -0.18 5.14
CA PRO A 598 -39.24 1.04 4.37
C PRO A 598 -40.15 2.18 4.83
N PRO A 599 -39.67 3.44 4.83
CA PRO A 599 -40.55 4.57 5.07
C PRO A 599 -41.52 4.70 3.89
N GLU A 600 -42.80 4.95 4.18
CA GLU A 600 -43.73 5.43 3.16
C GLU A 600 -43.23 6.80 2.64
N PRO A 601 -43.46 7.14 1.36
CA PRO A 601 -43.08 8.43 0.80
C PRO A 601 -43.99 9.52 1.40
N GLU A 602 -43.68 9.97 2.61
CA GLU A 602 -44.35 11.09 3.27
C GLU A 602 -43.45 12.34 3.34
N SER A 603 -44.16 13.47 3.29
CA SER A 603 -43.74 14.86 3.05
C SER A 603 -42.54 15.38 3.87
N GLU A 604 -41.69 16.15 3.19
CA GLU A 604 -40.70 17.13 3.70
C GLU A 604 -40.61 17.24 5.23
N SER A 605 -39.88 16.32 5.86
CA SER A 605 -39.55 16.43 7.28
C SER A 605 -38.33 17.31 7.46
N HIS A 606 -38.51 18.63 7.38
CA HIS A 606 -37.47 19.56 7.83
C HIS A 606 -37.27 19.40 9.34
N LEU A 607 -36.03 19.09 9.74
CA LEU A 607 -35.59 19.31 11.12
C LEU A 607 -35.79 20.79 11.45
N ASN A 608 -36.32 21.10 12.62
CA ASN A 608 -36.54 22.48 13.06
C ASN A 608 -35.16 23.16 13.20
N THR A 609 -34.77 24.01 12.26
CA THR A 609 -33.40 24.51 12.06
C THR A 609 -32.91 25.53 13.11
N ASP A 610 -33.63 25.69 14.22
CA ASP A 610 -33.31 26.68 15.26
C ASP A 610 -32.14 26.26 16.18
N SER A 611 -31.70 24.99 16.13
CA SER A 611 -30.62 24.49 16.98
C SER A 611 -29.29 24.39 16.20
N LYS A 612 -28.20 24.97 16.76
CA LYS A 612 -26.86 24.93 16.15
C LYS A 612 -26.33 23.50 15.94
N SER A 613 -26.77 22.54 16.76
CA SER A 613 -26.36 21.13 16.65
C SER A 613 -26.97 20.45 15.42
N ASP A 614 -28.22 20.75 15.09
CA ASP A 614 -28.91 20.09 13.97
C ASP A 614 -28.34 20.56 12.63
N VAL A 615 -27.97 21.83 12.53
CA VAL A 615 -27.31 22.41 11.34
C VAL A 615 -25.92 21.77 11.09
N ASP A 616 -25.14 21.48 12.14
CA ASP A 616 -23.82 20.82 11.98
C ASP A 616 -23.96 19.36 11.52
N ILE A 617 -24.98 18.65 11.99
CA ILE A 617 -25.26 17.27 11.54
C ILE A 617 -25.65 17.26 10.06
N GLU A 618 -26.58 18.14 9.65
CA GLU A 618 -27.04 18.19 8.27
C GLU A 618 -25.90 18.59 7.31
N LEU A 619 -25.06 19.54 7.73
CA LEU A 619 -23.89 19.97 6.95
C LEU A 619 -22.88 18.85 6.70
N ARG A 620 -22.59 18.03 7.72
CA ARG A 620 -21.71 16.86 7.59
C ARG A 620 -22.37 15.71 6.84
N PHE A 621 -23.69 15.61 6.93
CA PHE A 621 -24.47 14.56 6.28
C PHE A 621 -24.54 14.77 4.77
N ALA A 622 -24.98 15.95 4.34
CA ALA A 622 -25.11 16.33 2.93
C ALA A 622 -24.40 17.67 2.67
N PRO A 623 -23.07 17.67 2.54
CA PRO A 623 -22.30 18.88 2.28
C PRO A 623 -22.78 19.59 1.01
N PRO A 624 -23.01 20.93 1.08
CA PRO A 624 -23.44 21.75 -0.04
C PRO A 624 -22.57 21.60 -1.28
N GLY A 625 -23.20 21.66 -2.45
CA GLY A 625 -22.52 21.70 -3.75
C GLY A 625 -21.76 23.01 -4.00
N PRO A 626 -21.13 23.15 -5.18
CA PRO A 626 -20.35 24.33 -5.54
C PRO A 626 -21.17 25.48 -6.13
N CYS A 627 -22.51 25.36 -6.15
CA CYS A 627 -23.41 26.39 -6.68
C CYS A 627 -23.26 27.70 -5.88
N TYR A 628 -23.30 28.83 -6.59
CA TYR A 628 -23.21 30.17 -5.99
C TYR A 628 -24.33 31.07 -6.54
N ALA A 629 -24.67 32.12 -5.80
CA ALA A 629 -25.92 32.86 -6.02
C ALA A 629 -26.02 33.50 -7.42
N GLY A 630 -24.91 34.03 -7.94
CA GLY A 630 -24.85 34.65 -9.27
C GLY A 630 -24.61 33.68 -10.43
N LEU A 631 -24.58 32.36 -10.20
CA LEU A 631 -24.28 31.38 -11.23
C LEU A 631 -25.32 31.40 -12.35
N LYS A 632 -24.82 31.50 -13.59
CA LYS A 632 -25.61 31.33 -14.82
C LYS A 632 -25.03 30.23 -15.69
N THR A 633 -25.86 29.66 -16.56
CA THR A 633 -25.39 28.68 -17.54
C THR A 633 -24.38 29.31 -18.49
N ASN A 634 -23.30 28.56 -18.77
CA ASN A 634 -22.30 28.90 -19.77
C ASN A 634 -22.59 28.26 -21.14
N ILE A 635 -23.54 27.32 -21.20
CA ILE A 635 -24.09 26.71 -22.42
C ILE A 635 -25.50 27.29 -22.64
N PRO A 636 -25.84 27.70 -23.88
CA PRO A 636 -27.15 28.25 -24.17
C PRO A 636 -28.25 27.19 -24.09
N THR A 637 -29.48 27.57 -23.72
CA THR A 637 -30.60 26.64 -23.47
C THR A 637 -31.01 25.84 -24.70
N ASN A 638 -30.85 26.38 -25.91
CA ASN A 638 -31.10 25.65 -27.16
C ASN A 638 -30.15 24.44 -27.34
N VAL A 639 -28.91 24.55 -26.83
CA VAL A 639 -27.95 23.46 -26.79
C VAL A 639 -28.11 22.58 -25.54
N LEU A 640 -28.37 23.19 -24.38
CA LEU A 640 -28.51 22.53 -23.08
C LEU A 640 -29.92 21.93 -22.87
N VAL A 641 -30.43 21.20 -23.86
CA VAL A 641 -31.78 20.61 -23.83
C VAL A 641 -31.77 19.22 -23.18
N SER A 642 -32.88 18.80 -22.58
CA SER A 642 -33.02 17.42 -22.10
C SER A 642 -33.77 16.57 -23.13
N SER A 643 -33.43 15.29 -23.25
CA SER A 643 -34.21 14.35 -24.06
C SER A 643 -35.56 13.97 -23.41
N LEU A 644 -35.78 14.35 -22.15
CA LEU A 644 -37.03 14.12 -21.41
C LEU A 644 -38.11 15.18 -21.68
N GLY A 645 -37.70 16.39 -22.10
CA GLY A 645 -38.60 17.50 -22.35
C GLY A 645 -37.82 18.74 -22.80
N PRO A 646 -38.45 19.69 -23.51
CA PRO A 646 -37.82 20.96 -23.89
C PRO A 646 -37.89 21.98 -22.75
N TRP A 647 -37.06 23.03 -22.85
CA TRP A 647 -37.25 24.23 -22.02
C TRP A 647 -38.60 24.89 -22.31
N PRO A 648 -39.22 25.58 -21.32
CA PRO A 648 -40.42 26.38 -21.56
C PRO A 648 -40.22 27.42 -22.69
N GLU A 649 -41.27 27.65 -23.48
CA GLU A 649 -41.22 28.63 -24.56
C GLU A 649 -40.87 30.04 -24.04
N GLY A 650 -39.97 30.73 -24.73
CA GLY A 650 -39.49 32.06 -24.33
C GLY A 650 -38.39 32.08 -23.26
N THR A 651 -37.86 30.91 -22.86
CA THR A 651 -36.74 30.85 -21.91
C THR A 651 -35.48 31.53 -22.49
N GLU A 652 -34.82 32.35 -21.67
CA GLU A 652 -33.56 33.02 -22.05
C GLU A 652 -32.46 32.00 -22.40
N GLN A 653 -31.50 32.43 -23.24
CA GLN A 653 -30.39 31.57 -23.62
C GLN A 653 -29.42 31.29 -22.46
N LYS A 654 -29.21 32.24 -21.55
CA LYS A 654 -28.39 32.05 -20.34
C LYS A 654 -29.25 32.18 -19.09
N ILE A 655 -29.47 31.09 -18.39
CA ILE A 655 -30.41 31.02 -17.27
C ILE A 655 -29.69 31.00 -15.93
N SER A 656 -30.39 31.33 -14.84
CA SER A 656 -29.88 31.18 -13.49
C SER A 656 -29.86 29.72 -13.04
N GLN A 657 -29.04 29.45 -12.03
CA GLN A 657 -29.02 28.14 -11.37
C GLN A 657 -30.40 27.69 -10.84
N GLU A 658 -31.20 28.63 -10.33
CA GLU A 658 -32.54 28.36 -9.78
C GLU A 658 -33.50 27.85 -10.87
N LEU A 659 -33.44 28.43 -12.06
CA LEU A 659 -34.29 27.99 -13.17
C LEU A 659 -33.86 26.60 -13.68
N ALA A 660 -32.55 26.32 -13.69
CA ALA A 660 -32.03 25.00 -14.03
C ALA A 660 -32.45 23.93 -13.00
N GLU A 661 -32.38 24.23 -11.71
CA GLU A 661 -32.86 23.36 -10.62
C GLU A 661 -34.36 23.04 -10.77
N LYS A 662 -35.19 24.08 -10.93
CA LYS A 662 -36.65 23.93 -11.13
C LYS A 662 -36.98 23.08 -12.35
N TYR A 663 -36.22 23.23 -13.42
CA TYR A 663 -36.40 22.45 -14.64
C TYR A 663 -36.11 20.96 -14.40
N ILE A 664 -35.01 20.63 -13.73
CA ILE A 664 -34.67 19.24 -13.37
C ILE A 664 -35.75 18.63 -12.48
N GLN A 665 -36.23 19.37 -11.48
CA GLN A 665 -37.30 18.90 -10.59
C GLN A 665 -38.62 18.68 -11.34
N SER A 666 -38.95 19.56 -12.29
CA SER A 666 -40.15 19.40 -13.13
C SER A 666 -40.07 18.12 -13.96
N LEU A 667 -38.92 17.83 -14.58
CA LEU A 667 -38.69 16.59 -15.30
C LEU A 667 -38.80 15.36 -14.37
N ALA A 668 -38.28 15.46 -13.14
CA ALA A 668 -38.38 14.37 -12.17
C ALA A 668 -39.83 14.07 -11.77
N ILE A 669 -40.66 15.10 -11.62
CA ILE A 669 -42.09 14.95 -11.31
C ILE A 669 -42.84 14.37 -12.52
N GLU A 670 -42.66 14.96 -13.70
CA GLU A 670 -43.36 14.57 -14.94
C GLU A 670 -43.12 13.10 -15.31
N HIS A 671 -41.90 12.61 -15.10
CA HIS A 671 -41.51 11.24 -15.44
C HIS A 671 -41.56 10.27 -14.25
N GLY A 672 -42.20 10.66 -13.14
CA GLY A 672 -42.44 9.80 -11.98
C GLY A 672 -41.20 9.46 -11.13
N VAL A 673 -40.06 10.11 -11.38
CA VAL A 673 -38.80 9.89 -10.66
C VAL A 673 -38.92 10.33 -9.20
N THR A 674 -39.63 11.42 -8.92
CA THR A 674 -39.83 11.91 -7.54
C THR A 674 -40.46 10.85 -6.64
N ALA A 675 -41.39 10.05 -7.17
CA ALA A 675 -42.10 9.02 -6.40
C ALA A 675 -41.19 7.84 -5.99
N VAL A 676 -40.09 7.61 -6.71
CA VAL A 676 -39.12 6.55 -6.42
C VAL A 676 -37.84 7.07 -5.79
N THR A 677 -37.81 8.35 -5.41
CA THR A 677 -36.63 9.00 -4.83
C THR A 677 -36.70 9.08 -3.31
N HIS A 678 -35.71 8.51 -2.64
CA HIS A 678 -35.46 8.69 -1.23
C HIS A 678 -34.52 9.88 -1.01
N LEU A 679 -35.11 11.01 -0.62
CA LEU A 679 -34.38 12.20 -0.17
C LEU A 679 -33.73 11.95 1.20
N HIS A 680 -32.81 12.83 1.60
CA HIS A 680 -32.08 12.73 2.86
C HIS A 680 -31.44 11.36 3.09
N THR A 681 -31.12 10.63 2.02
CA THR A 681 -30.66 9.25 2.06
C THR A 681 -29.34 9.14 1.31
N ARG A 682 -28.25 9.08 2.06
CA ARG A 682 -26.90 8.99 1.54
C ARG A 682 -26.49 7.53 1.39
N VAL A 683 -25.88 7.18 0.26
CA VAL A 683 -25.27 5.86 0.07
C VAL A 683 -23.87 5.89 0.65
N ASP A 684 -23.60 5.02 1.63
CA ASP A 684 -22.30 4.96 2.31
C ASP A 684 -21.47 3.73 1.87
N GLU A 685 -22.08 2.70 1.28
CA GLU A 685 -21.34 1.54 0.75
C GLU A 685 -22.14 0.84 -0.35
N VAL A 686 -21.47 0.46 -1.43
CA VAL A 686 -22.00 -0.43 -2.48
C VAL A 686 -20.97 -1.55 -2.64
N LYS A 687 -21.41 -2.81 -2.64
CA LYS A 687 -20.52 -3.97 -2.84
C LYS A 687 -21.30 -5.15 -3.44
N PRO A 688 -20.61 -6.15 -4.02
CA PRO A 688 -21.26 -7.39 -4.45
C PRO A 688 -22.00 -8.06 -3.27
N ALA A 689 -23.23 -8.51 -3.48
CA ALA A 689 -24.05 -9.14 -2.44
C ALA A 689 -23.45 -10.47 -1.94
N SER A 690 -22.64 -11.13 -2.76
CA SER A 690 -21.92 -12.36 -2.39
C SER A 690 -20.54 -12.41 -3.03
N THR A 691 -19.52 -12.75 -2.24
CA THR A 691 -18.15 -13.02 -2.76
C THR A 691 -17.98 -14.44 -3.30
N SER A 692 -18.97 -15.32 -3.10
CA SER A 692 -18.94 -16.72 -3.54
C SER A 692 -19.89 -17.03 -4.70
N ASN A 693 -20.82 -16.13 -5.04
CA ASN A 693 -21.79 -16.30 -6.13
C ASN A 693 -21.77 -15.07 -7.07
N PRO A 694 -20.97 -15.11 -8.15
CA PRO A 694 -20.98 -14.09 -9.19
C PRO A 694 -22.39 -13.94 -9.78
N GLY A 695 -22.94 -12.71 -9.80
CA GLY A 695 -24.29 -12.43 -10.29
C GLY A 695 -25.39 -12.38 -9.23
N ALA A 696 -25.07 -12.44 -7.93
CA ALA A 696 -26.02 -12.28 -6.82
C ALA A 696 -26.57 -10.84 -6.64
N GLY A 697 -26.22 -9.90 -7.52
CA GLY A 697 -26.55 -8.48 -7.40
C GLY A 697 -25.67 -7.72 -6.41
N TRP A 698 -26.14 -6.56 -6.00
CA TRP A 698 -25.45 -5.56 -5.20
C TRP A 698 -26.13 -5.35 -3.86
N GLU A 699 -25.34 -5.31 -2.78
CA GLU A 699 -25.79 -4.81 -1.48
C GLU A 699 -25.45 -3.30 -1.42
N VAL A 700 -26.48 -2.47 -1.23
CA VAL A 700 -26.36 -1.03 -1.10
C VAL A 700 -26.69 -0.65 0.34
N ARG A 701 -25.73 -0.06 1.05
CA ARG A 701 -25.93 0.46 2.40
C ARG A 701 -26.19 1.96 2.35
N THR A 702 -27.28 2.38 2.96
CA THR A 702 -27.64 3.79 3.07
C THR A 702 -27.76 4.23 4.51
N VAL A 703 -27.57 5.54 4.71
CA VAL A 703 -27.87 6.23 5.96
C VAL A 703 -28.90 7.31 5.63
N THR A 704 -30.02 7.30 6.34
CA THR A 704 -31.08 8.31 6.19
C THR A 704 -31.04 9.28 7.36
N LEU A 705 -31.12 10.58 7.07
CA LEU A 705 -31.28 11.63 8.07
C LEU A 705 -32.77 11.76 8.43
N GLU A 706 -33.14 11.31 9.63
CA GLU A 706 -34.49 11.37 10.18
C GLU A 706 -34.56 12.41 11.32
N LYS A 707 -35.78 12.83 11.71
CA LYS A 707 -36.00 13.85 12.76
C LYS A 707 -35.33 13.54 14.11
N HIS A 708 -35.07 12.27 14.40
CA HIS A 708 -34.51 11.80 15.67
C HIS A 708 -33.08 11.24 15.54
N GLY A 709 -32.41 11.46 14.40
CA GLY A 709 -31.01 11.06 14.18
C GLY A 709 -30.79 10.36 12.85
N LEU A 710 -29.64 9.69 12.74
CA LEU A 710 -29.23 8.94 11.55
C LEU A 710 -29.68 7.48 11.67
N LYS A 711 -30.19 6.91 10.58
CA LYS A 711 -30.64 5.51 10.53
C LYS A 711 -29.99 4.77 9.37
N GLU A 712 -29.33 3.65 9.67
CA GLU A 712 -28.72 2.78 8.66
C GLU A 712 -29.75 1.78 8.07
N ARG A 713 -29.67 1.54 6.77
CA ARG A 713 -30.47 0.55 6.03
C ARG A 713 -29.61 -0.23 5.03
N LEU A 714 -29.97 -1.48 4.79
CA LEU A 714 -29.37 -2.34 3.78
C LEU A 714 -30.41 -2.70 2.73
N TRP A 715 -30.02 -2.55 1.46
CA TRP A 715 -30.85 -2.79 0.29
C TRP A 715 -30.14 -3.78 -0.63
N HIS A 716 -30.93 -4.53 -1.40
CA HIS A 716 -30.41 -5.46 -2.40
C HIS A 716 -30.97 -5.09 -3.75
N PHE A 717 -30.10 -4.99 -4.76
CA PHE A 717 -30.46 -4.61 -6.12
C PHE A 717 -29.77 -5.53 -7.13
N ASP A 718 -30.39 -5.77 -8.28
CA ASP A 718 -29.74 -6.49 -9.37
C ASP A 718 -28.69 -5.60 -10.06
N LEU A 719 -29.01 -4.32 -10.23
CA LEU A 719 -28.24 -3.36 -11.03
C LEU A 719 -28.01 -2.05 -10.24
N VAL A 720 -26.89 -1.38 -10.49
CA VAL A 720 -26.54 -0.09 -9.86
C VAL A 720 -26.10 0.93 -10.90
N VAL A 721 -26.69 2.12 -10.84
CA VAL A 721 -26.32 3.29 -11.65
C VAL A 721 -25.77 4.39 -10.75
N VAL A 722 -24.51 4.76 -10.97
CA VAL A 722 -23.86 5.88 -10.29
C VAL A 722 -24.06 7.16 -11.11
N ALA A 723 -24.82 8.10 -10.56
CA ALA A 723 -25.19 9.36 -11.20
C ALA A 723 -24.94 10.57 -10.27
N THR A 724 -23.91 10.49 -9.43
CA THR A 724 -23.58 11.47 -8.39
C THR A 724 -22.93 12.76 -8.92
N GLY A 725 -22.44 12.72 -10.17
CA GLY A 725 -21.53 13.74 -10.71
C GLY A 725 -20.15 13.73 -10.06
N HIS A 726 -19.25 14.59 -10.54
CA HIS A 726 -17.83 14.63 -10.17
C HIS A 726 -17.34 16.00 -9.67
N TYR A 727 -18.23 16.97 -9.44
CA TYR A 727 -17.90 18.30 -8.91
C TYR A 727 -18.16 18.44 -7.40
N CYS A 728 -17.78 17.42 -6.65
CA CYS A 728 -18.02 17.34 -5.20
C CYS A 728 -16.72 17.48 -4.38
N THR A 729 -15.67 16.74 -4.71
CA THR A 729 -14.43 16.69 -3.91
C THR A 729 -13.41 17.73 -4.38
N PRO A 730 -13.10 18.79 -3.59
CA PRO A 730 -12.16 19.84 -4.00
C PRO A 730 -10.75 19.33 -4.30
N ARG A 731 -10.12 19.76 -5.38
CA ARG A 731 -8.68 19.51 -5.60
C ARG A 731 -7.86 20.58 -4.92
N ILE A 732 -7.10 20.24 -3.88
CA ILE A 732 -6.23 21.16 -3.15
C ILE A 732 -4.76 20.77 -3.38
N PRO A 733 -3.99 21.53 -4.19
CA PRO A 733 -2.58 21.24 -4.43
C PRO A 733 -1.71 21.43 -3.18
N ASP A 734 -0.63 20.66 -3.08
CA ASP A 734 0.35 20.78 -2.00
C ASP A 734 1.34 21.92 -2.25
N PHE A 735 0.88 23.16 -2.10
CA PHE A 735 1.77 24.31 -2.11
C PHE A 735 2.50 24.42 -0.76
N PRO A 736 3.84 24.46 -0.71
CA PRO A 736 4.59 24.59 0.53
C PRO A 736 4.08 25.76 1.38
N GLY A 737 3.69 25.47 2.62
CA GLY A 737 3.19 26.45 3.60
C GLY A 737 1.68 26.73 3.56
N LEU A 738 0.96 26.36 2.49
CA LEU A 738 -0.48 26.64 2.36
C LEU A 738 -1.31 26.04 3.50
N ALA A 739 -1.04 24.79 3.88
CA ALA A 739 -1.76 24.11 4.97
C ALA A 739 -1.63 24.85 6.31
N ASN A 740 -0.43 25.39 6.60
CA ASN A 740 -0.18 26.16 7.81
C ASN A 740 -0.99 27.47 7.81
N TRP A 741 -1.02 28.18 6.68
CA TRP A 741 -1.82 29.41 6.55
C TRP A 741 -3.32 29.14 6.60
N LYS A 742 -3.80 28.03 6.00
CA LYS A 742 -5.20 27.63 6.10
C LYS A 742 -5.59 27.36 7.55
N SER A 743 -4.73 26.67 8.30
CA SER A 743 -4.98 26.41 9.73
C SER A 743 -4.99 27.70 10.57
N ALA A 744 -4.14 28.68 10.25
CA ALA A 744 -4.10 29.96 10.97
C ALA A 744 -5.24 30.93 10.57
N PHE A 745 -5.72 30.87 9.33
CA PHE A 745 -6.75 31.78 8.79
C PHE A 745 -7.84 31.01 8.02
N PRO A 746 -8.63 30.17 8.71
CA PRO A 746 -9.58 29.25 8.08
C PRO A 746 -10.60 29.98 7.19
N ASP A 747 -11.07 31.15 7.61
CA ASP A 747 -12.10 31.90 6.85
C ASP A 747 -11.54 32.69 5.66
N ARG A 748 -10.21 32.85 5.54
CA ARG A 748 -9.58 33.66 4.49
C ARG A 748 -9.07 32.85 3.31
N ILE A 749 -8.89 31.55 3.49
CA ILE A 749 -8.38 30.64 2.46
C ILE A 749 -9.46 29.60 2.20
N ILE A 750 -10.10 29.67 1.03
CA ILE A 750 -11.25 28.84 0.68
C ILE A 750 -11.05 28.18 -0.68
N HIS A 751 -11.71 27.05 -0.92
CA HIS A 751 -11.89 26.53 -2.27
C HIS A 751 -13.10 27.17 -2.96
N SER A 752 -13.15 27.18 -4.29
CA SER A 752 -14.30 27.70 -5.05
C SER A 752 -15.63 27.02 -4.68
N LYS A 753 -15.60 25.77 -4.21
CA LYS A 753 -16.77 25.06 -3.66
C LYS A 753 -17.41 25.79 -2.47
N GLN A 754 -16.63 26.54 -1.69
CA GLN A 754 -17.08 27.30 -0.52
C GLN A 754 -17.50 28.74 -0.86
N TYR A 755 -17.30 29.18 -2.10
CA TYR A 755 -17.72 30.49 -2.55
C TYR A 755 -19.25 30.52 -2.73
N ARG A 756 -19.90 31.59 -2.29
CA ARG A 756 -21.37 31.74 -2.33
C ARG A 756 -21.83 33.06 -2.93
N ARG A 757 -21.23 34.15 -2.47
CA ARG A 757 -21.54 35.51 -2.91
C ARG A 757 -20.31 36.42 -2.84
N PRO A 758 -20.23 37.47 -3.67
CA PRO A 758 -19.05 38.33 -3.73
C PRO A 758 -18.96 39.39 -2.62
N GLU A 759 -20.06 39.73 -1.92
CA GLU A 759 -20.12 40.90 -1.03
C GLU A 759 -19.10 40.86 0.11
N ARG A 760 -18.75 39.66 0.58
CA ARG A 760 -17.75 39.46 1.65
C ARG A 760 -16.33 39.87 1.25
N PHE A 761 -16.07 40.09 -0.04
CA PHE A 761 -14.77 40.49 -0.59
C PHE A 761 -14.70 41.99 -0.93
N ARG A 762 -15.71 42.77 -0.51
CA ARG A 762 -15.77 44.20 -0.78
C ARG A 762 -14.53 44.93 -0.24
N GLY A 763 -13.86 45.67 -1.12
CA GLY A 763 -12.68 46.47 -0.75
C GLY A 763 -11.44 45.64 -0.36
N GLN A 764 -11.40 44.36 -0.74
CA GLN A 764 -10.29 43.45 -0.45
C GLN A 764 -9.45 43.18 -1.70
N ASN A 765 -8.16 42.88 -1.50
CA ASN A 765 -7.33 42.27 -2.53
C ASN A 765 -7.48 40.75 -2.45
N VAL A 766 -7.96 40.13 -3.53
CA VAL A 766 -8.27 38.70 -3.57
C VAL A 766 -7.32 37.99 -4.52
N LEU A 767 -6.73 36.88 -4.08
CA LEU A 767 -5.96 35.99 -4.93
C LEU A 767 -6.81 34.78 -5.33
N VAL A 768 -7.08 34.62 -6.62
CA VAL A 768 -7.74 33.45 -7.21
C VAL A 768 -6.68 32.55 -7.85
N ILE A 769 -6.53 31.33 -7.36
CA ILE A 769 -5.54 30.36 -7.85
C ILE A 769 -6.21 29.41 -8.84
N GLY A 770 -5.85 29.50 -10.11
CA GLY A 770 -6.47 28.76 -11.21
C GLY A 770 -6.89 29.70 -12.34
N ALA A 771 -7.14 29.15 -13.52
CA ALA A 771 -7.48 29.92 -14.72
C ALA A 771 -8.58 29.29 -15.59
N GLY A 772 -9.25 28.25 -15.06
CA GLY A 772 -10.40 27.63 -15.71
C GLY A 772 -11.67 28.47 -15.57
N VAL A 773 -12.79 27.95 -16.10
CA VAL A 773 -14.09 28.66 -16.17
C VAL A 773 -14.54 29.21 -14.80
N SER A 774 -14.47 28.40 -13.74
CA SER A 774 -14.88 28.82 -12.39
C SER A 774 -14.03 29.97 -11.83
N SER A 775 -12.72 30.00 -12.14
CA SER A 775 -11.88 31.13 -11.75
C SER A 775 -12.32 32.40 -12.48
N SER A 776 -12.58 32.29 -13.78
CA SER A 776 -12.97 33.43 -14.60
C SER A 776 -14.32 34.01 -14.19
N ASP A 777 -15.29 33.16 -13.85
CA ASP A 777 -16.60 33.62 -13.37
C ASP A 777 -16.50 34.28 -11.98
N ILE A 778 -15.72 33.70 -11.05
CA ILE A 778 -15.47 34.33 -9.75
C ILE A 778 -14.77 35.69 -9.92
N CYS A 779 -13.77 35.80 -10.81
CA CYS A 779 -13.14 37.09 -11.09
C CYS A 779 -14.14 38.12 -11.64
N ARG A 780 -15.12 37.70 -12.45
CA ARG A 780 -16.20 38.58 -12.95
C ARG A 780 -17.18 39.01 -11.86
N GLU A 781 -17.57 38.12 -10.95
CA GLU A 781 -18.42 38.51 -9.82
C GLU A 781 -17.70 39.42 -8.82
N LEU A 782 -16.38 39.29 -8.71
CA LEU A 782 -15.56 40.17 -7.87
C LEU A 782 -15.27 41.53 -8.52
N ASP A 783 -15.51 41.68 -9.83
CA ASP A 783 -15.29 42.94 -10.55
C ASP A 783 -16.18 44.05 -9.99
N GLY A 784 -15.59 45.21 -9.70
CA GLY A 784 -16.27 46.33 -9.04
C GLY A 784 -16.63 46.11 -7.55
N ILE A 785 -16.33 44.95 -6.97
CA ILE A 785 -16.53 44.66 -5.53
C ILE A 785 -15.19 44.58 -4.80
N ALA A 786 -14.27 43.75 -5.28
CA ALA A 786 -12.91 43.68 -4.78
C ALA A 786 -12.08 44.89 -5.23
N THR A 787 -11.07 45.28 -4.46
CA THR A 787 -10.14 46.36 -4.84
C THR A 787 -9.22 45.92 -5.96
N THR A 788 -8.69 44.70 -5.88
CA THR A 788 -7.82 44.11 -6.90
C THR A 788 -7.99 42.61 -6.86
N VAL A 789 -8.14 41.99 -8.04
CA VAL A 789 -8.22 40.53 -8.17
C VAL A 789 -6.94 40.04 -8.84
N TYR A 790 -6.14 39.24 -8.14
CA TYR A 790 -4.98 38.56 -8.70
C TYR A 790 -5.40 37.18 -9.18
N GLN A 791 -5.17 36.83 -10.45
CA GLN A 791 -5.42 35.49 -10.99
C GLN A 791 -4.09 34.79 -11.28
N SER A 792 -3.80 33.70 -10.55
CA SER A 792 -2.59 32.89 -10.79
C SER A 792 -2.84 31.85 -11.88
N VAL A 793 -2.04 31.92 -12.95
CA VAL A 793 -2.19 31.10 -14.15
C VAL A 793 -0.99 30.16 -14.35
N ARG A 794 -1.22 28.99 -14.98
CA ARG A 794 -0.15 28.00 -15.25
C ARG A 794 0.31 27.97 -16.71
N GLY A 795 -0.44 28.61 -17.61
CA GLY A 795 -0.18 28.57 -19.04
C GLY A 795 -0.72 27.29 -19.70
N GLY A 796 -1.83 26.75 -19.17
CA GLY A 796 -2.48 25.56 -19.73
C GLY A 796 -3.36 25.88 -20.95
N MET A 797 -3.62 24.87 -21.80
CA MET A 797 -4.48 25.01 -22.98
C MET A 797 -5.93 25.44 -22.67
N TYR A 798 -6.38 25.21 -21.44
CA TYR A 798 -7.72 25.54 -20.95
C TYR A 798 -7.77 26.81 -20.09
N ASP A 799 -6.63 27.51 -19.97
CA ASP A 799 -6.60 28.78 -19.25
C ASP A 799 -7.37 29.81 -20.09
N THR A 800 -8.33 30.48 -19.47
CA THR A 800 -9.13 31.51 -20.15
C THR A 800 -8.18 32.59 -20.72
N PRO A 801 -8.37 33.11 -21.93
CA PRO A 801 -7.55 34.21 -22.44
C PRO A 801 -7.65 35.49 -21.62
N THR A 802 -6.60 36.30 -21.61
CA THR A 802 -6.52 37.53 -20.79
C THR A 802 -7.57 38.56 -21.20
N HIS A 803 -7.89 38.68 -22.49
CA HIS A 803 -8.88 39.64 -23.01
C HIS A 803 -10.33 39.33 -22.63
N LEU A 804 -10.61 38.13 -22.10
CA LEU A 804 -11.93 37.73 -21.59
C LEU A 804 -12.10 37.97 -20.09
N MET A 805 -11.05 38.51 -19.44
CA MET A 805 -11.04 38.84 -18.03
C MET A 805 -11.44 40.31 -17.80
N PRO A 806 -12.05 40.64 -16.66
CA PRO A 806 -12.30 42.04 -16.29
C PRO A 806 -10.99 42.83 -16.18
N ALA A 807 -11.06 44.14 -16.46
CA ALA A 807 -9.90 45.04 -16.38
C ALA A 807 -9.29 45.13 -14.96
N SER A 808 -10.08 44.85 -13.92
CA SER A 808 -9.64 44.79 -12.52
C SER A 808 -8.81 43.55 -12.17
N THR A 809 -8.75 42.55 -13.08
CA THR A 809 -8.04 41.29 -12.86
C THR A 809 -6.60 41.38 -13.36
N ILE A 810 -5.64 41.23 -12.44
CA ILE A 810 -4.21 41.20 -12.72
C ILE A 810 -3.76 39.74 -12.79
N ARG A 811 -3.19 39.33 -13.92
CA ARG A 811 -2.61 37.99 -14.06
C ARG A 811 -1.22 37.91 -13.48
N VAL A 812 -0.99 36.84 -12.73
CA VAL A 812 0.28 36.54 -12.09
C VAL A 812 0.73 35.12 -12.43
N GLY A 813 2.03 34.87 -12.33
CA GLY A 813 2.59 33.55 -12.57
C GLY A 813 2.09 32.48 -11.59
N PRO A 814 2.47 31.21 -11.82
CA PRO A 814 2.12 30.11 -10.92
C PRO A 814 2.65 30.36 -9.50
N ILE A 815 1.89 29.92 -8.50
CA ILE A 815 2.33 29.94 -7.10
C ILE A 815 3.44 28.90 -6.89
N SER A 816 4.53 29.31 -6.24
CA SER A 816 5.64 28.44 -5.84
C SER A 816 5.54 28.03 -4.37
N SER A 817 5.34 29.00 -3.46
CA SER A 817 5.28 28.73 -2.01
C SER A 817 4.65 29.87 -1.23
N PHE A 818 4.27 29.57 0.01
CA PHE A 818 3.82 30.53 1.02
C PHE A 818 4.90 30.68 2.08
N SER A 819 5.17 31.92 2.51
CA SER A 819 6.17 32.20 3.56
C SER A 819 5.89 31.43 4.86
N PRO A 820 6.90 31.06 5.67
CA PRO A 820 6.66 30.46 6.99
C PRO A 820 5.84 31.37 7.91
N LEU A 821 5.04 30.77 8.81
CA LEU A 821 4.35 31.53 9.86
C LEU A 821 5.38 32.14 10.83
N PRO A 822 5.24 33.40 11.28
CA PRO A 822 6.17 34.01 12.23
C PRO A 822 6.20 33.25 13.56
N LEU A 823 7.40 32.96 14.08
CA LEU A 823 7.66 32.21 15.33
C LEU A 823 6.96 32.76 16.59
N SER A 824 6.46 34.00 16.58
CA SER A 824 5.71 34.59 17.71
C SER A 824 4.20 34.28 17.72
N SER A 825 3.68 33.67 16.66
CA SER A 825 2.23 33.44 16.48
C SER A 825 1.71 32.14 17.11
N SER A 826 2.54 31.38 17.81
CA SER A 826 2.14 30.15 18.52
C SER A 826 1.24 30.40 19.75
N SER A 827 0.85 31.66 20.05
CA SER A 827 0.04 32.00 21.23
C SER A 827 -1.01 33.12 21.09
N THR A 828 -1.24 33.71 19.91
CA THR A 828 -2.28 34.76 19.78
C THR A 828 -3.54 34.23 19.12
N THR A 829 -4.51 33.88 19.97
CA THR A 829 -5.92 33.58 19.67
C THR A 829 -6.71 34.82 19.22
N THR A 830 -6.04 35.91 18.83
CA THR A 830 -6.69 37.15 18.43
C THR A 830 -7.01 37.10 16.94
N PRO A 831 -8.28 37.03 16.52
CA PRO A 831 -8.64 37.07 15.11
C PRO A 831 -8.13 38.37 14.47
N LEU A 832 -7.53 38.26 13.29
CA LEU A 832 -7.16 39.43 12.50
C LEU A 832 -8.40 40.33 12.30
N PRO A 833 -8.24 41.66 12.38
CA PRO A 833 -9.29 42.59 11.99
C PRO A 833 -9.92 42.17 10.65
N PRO A 834 -11.25 42.31 10.47
CA PRO A 834 -11.94 41.86 9.25
C PRO A 834 -11.28 42.32 7.94
N ASN A 835 -10.72 43.53 7.95
CA ASN A 835 -10.16 44.19 6.77
C ASN A 835 -8.62 44.21 6.72
N SER A 836 -7.92 43.52 7.63
CA SER A 836 -6.45 43.44 7.53
C SER A 836 -6.02 42.34 6.56
N PRO A 837 -4.98 42.57 5.75
CA PRO A 837 -4.45 41.52 4.88
C PRO A 837 -3.85 40.37 5.70
N ILE A 838 -3.81 39.19 5.09
CA ILE A 838 -3.08 38.04 5.61
C ILE A 838 -1.58 38.43 5.66
N PRO A 839 -0.88 38.24 6.78
CA PRO A 839 0.54 38.58 6.92
C PRO A 839 1.46 37.58 6.20
N ALA A 840 1.02 37.04 5.07
CA ALA A 840 1.74 36.10 4.23
C ALA A 840 2.47 36.82 3.09
N SER A 841 3.67 36.36 2.77
CA SER A 841 4.32 36.62 1.49
C SER A 841 4.14 35.39 0.60
N ILE A 842 3.53 35.58 -0.58
CA ILE A 842 3.25 34.50 -1.52
C ILE A 842 4.26 34.60 -2.67
N THR A 843 5.11 33.59 -2.82
CA THR A 843 6.17 33.58 -3.83
C THR A 843 5.68 32.92 -5.10
N LEU A 844 5.86 33.58 -6.24
CA LEU A 844 5.57 33.06 -7.58
C LEU A 844 6.77 32.28 -8.12
N THR A 845 6.57 31.41 -9.10
CA THR A 845 7.65 30.64 -9.74
C THR A 845 8.68 31.52 -10.46
N SER A 846 8.34 32.76 -10.81
CA SER A 846 9.27 33.76 -11.33
C SER A 846 10.22 34.34 -10.27
N GLY A 847 10.01 34.03 -8.99
CA GLY A 847 10.74 34.59 -7.85
C GLY A 847 10.14 35.90 -7.30
N SER A 848 9.18 36.50 -7.99
CA SER A 848 8.44 37.68 -7.48
C SER A 848 7.49 37.30 -6.34
N THR A 849 7.20 38.25 -5.45
CA THR A 849 6.37 38.04 -4.26
C THR A 849 5.11 38.91 -4.27
N LEU A 850 3.99 38.32 -3.88
CA LEU A 850 2.73 39.03 -3.64
C LEU A 850 2.55 39.29 -2.14
N HIS A 851 2.10 40.49 -1.83
CA HIS A 851 1.82 40.99 -0.48
C HIS A 851 0.42 41.61 -0.44
N ASN A 852 -0.07 41.93 0.76
CA ASN A 852 -1.36 42.61 0.98
C ASN A 852 -2.58 41.86 0.43
N ILE A 853 -2.53 40.52 0.44
CA ILE A 853 -3.66 39.67 0.05
C ILE A 853 -4.58 39.46 1.25
N HIS A 854 -5.87 39.71 1.09
CA HIS A 854 -6.88 39.60 2.16
C HIS A 854 -7.58 38.25 2.14
N ALA A 855 -7.81 37.68 0.96
CA ALA A 855 -8.45 36.39 0.78
C ALA A 855 -7.82 35.61 -0.37
N ILE A 856 -7.83 34.29 -0.24
CA ILE A 856 -7.32 33.35 -1.24
C ILE A 856 -8.43 32.38 -1.61
N ILE A 857 -8.73 32.27 -2.90
CA ILE A 857 -9.74 31.36 -3.44
C ILE A 857 -9.03 30.35 -4.35
N LEU A 858 -8.98 29.09 -3.94
CA LEU A 858 -8.50 28.00 -4.78
C LEU A 858 -9.59 27.60 -5.78
N ALA A 859 -9.40 27.97 -7.05
CA ALA A 859 -10.24 27.56 -8.17
C ALA A 859 -9.56 26.45 -8.99
N THR A 860 -9.11 25.42 -8.29
CA THR A 860 -8.23 24.34 -8.81
C THR A 860 -8.99 23.10 -9.27
N GLY A 861 -10.32 23.17 -9.30
CA GLY A 861 -11.20 22.11 -9.79
C GLY A 861 -11.43 21.01 -8.77
N TYR A 862 -11.79 19.83 -9.26
CA TYR A 862 -12.24 18.71 -8.43
C TYR A 862 -11.43 17.44 -8.71
N ILE A 863 -11.60 16.48 -7.81
CA ILE A 863 -11.11 15.11 -7.90
C ILE A 863 -12.32 14.20 -8.08
N THR A 864 -12.27 13.29 -9.04
CA THR A 864 -13.32 12.29 -9.22
C THR A 864 -13.26 11.28 -8.07
N SER A 865 -14.40 11.03 -7.43
CA SER A 865 -14.45 10.26 -6.20
C SER A 865 -15.81 9.60 -6.00
N TYR A 866 -15.81 8.29 -5.74
CA TYR A 866 -16.97 7.49 -5.36
C TYR A 866 -16.70 6.79 -4.01
N PRO A 867 -16.76 7.51 -2.87
CA PRO A 867 -16.34 6.98 -1.58
C PRO A 867 -17.12 5.73 -1.12
N PHE A 868 -18.38 5.56 -1.58
CA PHE A 868 -19.17 4.35 -1.35
C PHE A 868 -18.72 3.13 -2.17
N LEU A 869 -17.84 3.32 -3.15
CA LEU A 869 -17.16 2.28 -3.94
C LEU A 869 -15.65 2.24 -3.61
N ALA A 870 -15.25 2.54 -2.36
CA ALA A 870 -13.84 2.61 -1.96
C ALA A 870 -13.01 1.34 -2.26
N HIS A 871 -13.66 0.17 -2.39
CA HIS A 871 -13.01 -1.08 -2.78
C HIS A 871 -12.54 -1.11 -4.26
N LEU A 872 -13.09 -0.23 -5.10
CA LEU A 872 -12.68 -0.01 -6.50
C LEU A 872 -11.75 1.21 -6.65
N HIS A 873 -11.36 1.83 -5.54
CA HIS A 873 -10.38 2.92 -5.52
C HIS A 873 -8.99 2.40 -5.14
N SER A 874 -7.96 3.08 -5.62
CA SER A 874 -6.60 2.93 -5.11
C SER A 874 -5.88 4.27 -5.06
N ASP A 875 -5.85 4.86 -3.86
CA ASP A 875 -5.12 6.12 -3.57
C ASP A 875 -3.59 6.01 -3.74
N SER A 876 -3.07 4.81 -4.02
CA SER A 876 -1.62 4.57 -4.19
C SER A 876 -1.23 4.05 -5.57
N THR A 877 -2.21 3.77 -6.44
CA THR A 877 -1.96 3.35 -7.82
C THR A 877 -1.85 4.58 -8.71
N PRO A 878 -0.72 4.80 -9.40
CA PRO A 878 -0.60 5.87 -10.39
C PRO A 878 -1.58 5.67 -11.56
N LEU A 879 -1.94 6.77 -12.22
CA LEU A 879 -2.83 6.83 -13.39
C LEU A 879 -2.57 5.74 -14.45
N ASP A 880 -1.30 5.49 -14.79
CA ASP A 880 -0.91 4.55 -15.85
C ASP A 880 -0.83 3.08 -15.40
N SER A 881 -1.14 2.80 -14.13
CA SER A 881 -1.01 1.47 -13.53
C SER A 881 -2.32 0.94 -12.95
N ALA A 882 -3.46 1.52 -13.36
CA ALA A 882 -4.78 1.00 -13.02
C ALA A 882 -4.92 -0.45 -13.54
N SER A 883 -5.22 -1.39 -12.64
CA SER A 883 -5.62 -2.73 -13.04
C SER A 883 -7.01 -2.69 -13.68
N PRO A 884 -7.46 -3.77 -14.36
CA PRO A 884 -8.80 -3.83 -14.96
C PRO A 884 -9.96 -3.65 -13.99
N GLU A 885 -9.73 -3.75 -12.68
CA GLU A 885 -10.77 -3.61 -11.63
C GLU A 885 -10.76 -2.24 -10.94
N ILE A 886 -9.70 -1.44 -11.08
CA ILE A 886 -9.62 -0.13 -10.42
C ILE A 886 -10.48 0.85 -11.20
N LEU A 887 -11.39 1.56 -10.53
CA LEU A 887 -12.15 2.68 -11.10
C LEU A 887 -11.39 4.00 -10.94
N ILE A 888 -10.79 4.25 -9.77
CA ILE A 888 -10.16 5.53 -9.43
C ILE A 888 -8.73 5.31 -8.91
N THR A 889 -7.75 5.95 -9.53
CA THR A 889 -6.33 5.96 -9.15
C THR A 889 -6.00 7.11 -8.20
N SER A 890 -4.75 7.20 -7.74
CA SER A 890 -4.29 8.15 -6.72
C SER A 890 -4.49 9.62 -7.08
N ASP A 891 -4.44 9.93 -8.35
CA ASP A 891 -4.63 11.29 -8.87
C ASP A 891 -6.11 11.68 -8.91
N GLY A 892 -7.02 10.73 -9.11
CA GLY A 892 -8.46 10.95 -9.27
C GLY A 892 -8.83 11.83 -10.46
N ASP A 893 -8.08 11.77 -11.57
CA ASP A 893 -8.34 12.57 -12.78
C ASP A 893 -9.18 11.86 -13.85
N MET A 894 -9.43 10.55 -13.73
CA MET A 894 -10.32 9.80 -14.63
C MET A 894 -11.05 8.64 -13.93
N VAL A 895 -12.06 8.09 -14.59
CA VAL A 895 -12.70 6.82 -14.22
C VAL A 895 -12.25 5.74 -15.19
N HIS A 896 -11.51 4.78 -14.69
CA HIS A 896 -10.94 3.69 -15.48
C HIS A 896 -11.97 2.60 -15.79
N ASN A 897 -11.65 1.80 -16.80
CA ASN A 897 -12.33 0.54 -17.13
C ASN A 897 -13.84 0.70 -17.41
N LEU A 898 -14.22 1.77 -18.12
CA LEU A 898 -15.59 2.00 -18.58
C LEU A 898 -15.70 1.84 -20.09
N HIS A 899 -16.58 0.93 -20.54
CA HIS A 899 -17.00 0.84 -21.93
C HIS A 899 -17.91 2.02 -22.28
N GLN A 900 -17.61 2.73 -23.37
CA GLN A 900 -18.37 3.91 -23.81
C GLN A 900 -18.54 4.97 -22.71
N HIS A 901 -17.66 5.03 -21.72
CA HIS A 901 -17.80 5.89 -20.53
C HIS A 901 -19.04 5.60 -19.64
N ILE A 902 -19.72 4.46 -19.83
CA ILE A 902 -20.97 4.10 -19.14
C ILE A 902 -20.80 2.82 -18.32
N PHE A 903 -20.47 1.69 -18.95
CA PHE A 903 -20.55 0.37 -18.32
C PHE A 903 -19.21 -0.04 -17.73
N TYR A 904 -19.19 -0.47 -16.47
CA TYR A 904 -17.99 -0.99 -15.84
C TYR A 904 -17.63 -2.34 -16.45
N ILE A 905 -16.50 -2.42 -17.14
CA ILE A 905 -16.15 -3.56 -18.01
C ILE A 905 -16.08 -4.89 -17.25
N PRO A 906 -15.51 -4.98 -16.02
CA PRO A 906 -15.48 -6.23 -15.26
C PRO A 906 -16.86 -6.72 -14.81
N ASP A 907 -17.79 -5.82 -14.49
CA ASP A 907 -19.16 -6.14 -14.11
C ASP A 907 -20.12 -5.04 -14.59
N PRO A 908 -20.73 -5.19 -15.79
CA PRO A 908 -21.54 -4.15 -16.40
C PRO A 908 -22.91 -3.96 -15.73
N THR A 909 -23.23 -4.74 -14.69
CA THR A 909 -24.39 -4.46 -13.83
C THR A 909 -24.18 -3.21 -12.95
N LEU A 910 -22.93 -2.74 -12.83
CA LEU A 910 -22.55 -1.42 -12.35
C LEU A 910 -22.27 -0.49 -13.54
N ALA A 911 -22.96 0.65 -13.57
CA ALA A 911 -22.81 1.63 -14.65
C ALA A 911 -22.82 3.06 -14.14
N PHE A 912 -22.35 3.99 -14.99
CA PHE A 912 -22.14 5.39 -14.67
C PHE A 912 -22.82 6.27 -15.71
N ILE A 913 -23.43 7.37 -15.26
CA ILE A 913 -23.91 8.44 -16.14
C ILE A 913 -23.31 9.75 -15.65
N GLY A 914 -22.77 10.53 -16.59
CA GLY A 914 -22.25 11.86 -16.31
C GLY A 914 -20.76 11.95 -16.01
N VAL A 915 -19.97 10.96 -16.41
CA VAL A 915 -18.49 10.98 -16.27
C VAL A 915 -17.83 11.92 -17.29
N SER A 916 -18.44 12.10 -18.46
CA SER A 916 -17.89 12.91 -19.56
C SER A 916 -17.85 14.41 -19.24
N TYR A 917 -16.84 15.09 -19.76
CA TYR A 917 -16.64 16.55 -19.59
C TYR A 917 -16.43 17.27 -20.93
N HIS A 918 -16.61 18.59 -20.90
CA HIS A 918 -16.61 19.47 -22.08
C HIS A 918 -17.68 19.10 -23.14
N ALA A 919 -18.89 18.79 -22.67
CA ALA A 919 -20.04 18.42 -23.49
C ALA A 919 -21.32 19.14 -23.04
N ALA A 920 -22.37 19.11 -23.85
CA ALA A 920 -23.71 19.57 -23.47
C ALA A 920 -24.38 18.56 -22.53
N ALA A 921 -24.13 18.72 -21.22
CA ALA A 921 -24.44 17.73 -20.19
C ALA A 921 -25.88 17.18 -20.23
N PHE A 922 -26.90 18.03 -20.36
CA PHE A 922 -28.30 17.60 -20.26
C PHE A 922 -28.68 16.65 -21.40
N THR A 923 -28.27 17.00 -22.62
CA THR A 923 -28.56 16.23 -23.82
C THR A 923 -27.76 14.93 -23.84
N LEU A 924 -26.46 15.01 -23.57
CA LEU A 924 -25.56 13.86 -23.54
C LEU A 924 -26.01 12.80 -22.53
N PHE A 925 -26.32 13.22 -21.29
CA PHE A 925 -26.70 12.28 -20.23
C PHE A 925 -28.06 11.64 -20.53
N GLY A 926 -28.94 12.34 -21.23
CA GLY A 926 -30.18 11.78 -21.76
C GLY A 926 -29.95 10.63 -22.75
N PHE A 927 -28.96 10.75 -23.64
CA PHE A 927 -28.59 9.66 -24.56
C PHE A 927 -27.91 8.49 -23.85
N GLN A 928 -26.99 8.76 -22.93
CA GLN A 928 -26.38 7.72 -22.09
C GLN A 928 -27.45 6.95 -21.31
N ALA A 929 -28.44 7.65 -20.76
CA ALA A 929 -29.55 7.05 -20.00
C ALA A 929 -30.46 6.18 -20.87
N GLN A 930 -30.79 6.60 -22.09
CA GLN A 930 -31.59 5.80 -23.03
C GLN A 930 -30.88 4.49 -23.40
N VAL A 931 -29.59 4.57 -23.70
CA VAL A 931 -28.76 3.41 -24.04
C VAL A 931 -28.64 2.46 -22.86
N LEU A 932 -28.32 2.98 -21.68
CA LEU A 932 -28.24 2.21 -20.44
C LEU A 932 -29.56 1.51 -20.13
N ALA A 933 -30.69 2.21 -20.21
CA ALA A 933 -31.99 1.64 -19.90
C ALA A 933 -32.35 0.47 -20.82
N ARG A 934 -32.04 0.57 -22.12
CA ARG A 934 -32.26 -0.53 -23.06
C ARG A 934 -31.38 -1.73 -22.80
N VAL A 935 -30.11 -1.51 -22.49
CA VAL A 935 -29.21 -2.61 -22.12
C VAL A 935 -29.72 -3.30 -20.85
N PHE A 936 -30.04 -2.53 -19.81
CA PHE A 936 -30.51 -3.08 -18.53
C PHE A 936 -31.85 -3.81 -18.64
N ALA A 937 -32.75 -3.33 -19.50
CA ALA A 937 -34.01 -3.99 -19.80
C ALA A 937 -33.87 -5.22 -20.71
N GLY A 938 -32.66 -5.56 -21.16
CA GLY A 938 -32.42 -6.67 -22.08
C GLY A 938 -32.95 -6.42 -23.50
N LYS A 939 -33.05 -5.16 -23.90
CA LYS A 939 -33.51 -4.71 -25.23
C LYS A 939 -32.36 -4.42 -26.20
N ALA A 940 -31.14 -4.34 -25.68
CA ALA A 940 -29.91 -4.32 -26.46
C ALA A 940 -28.85 -5.15 -25.73
N SER A 941 -27.95 -5.78 -26.48
CA SER A 941 -26.87 -6.59 -25.91
C SER A 941 -25.60 -5.77 -25.80
N LEU A 942 -24.82 -5.98 -24.73
CA LEU A 942 -23.45 -5.50 -24.66
C LEU A 942 -22.55 -6.28 -25.64
N PRO A 943 -21.51 -5.64 -26.20
CA PRO A 943 -20.42 -6.34 -26.85
C PRO A 943 -19.74 -7.32 -25.88
N THR A 944 -18.92 -8.23 -26.39
CA THR A 944 -18.16 -9.12 -25.51
C THR A 944 -17.18 -8.33 -24.64
N ARG A 945 -16.73 -8.91 -23.53
CA ARG A 945 -15.78 -8.24 -22.63
C ARG A 945 -14.50 -7.84 -23.37
N GLU A 946 -14.08 -8.67 -24.31
CA GLU A 946 -12.91 -8.46 -25.16
C GLU A 946 -13.06 -7.25 -26.05
N GLU A 947 -14.24 -7.10 -26.67
CA GLU A 947 -14.57 -5.96 -27.52
C GLU A 947 -14.64 -4.66 -26.68
N MET A 948 -15.18 -4.75 -25.46
CA MET A 948 -15.23 -3.62 -24.53
C MET A 948 -13.82 -3.21 -24.06
N VAL A 949 -12.94 -4.16 -23.71
CA VAL A 949 -11.55 -3.88 -23.34
C VAL A 949 -10.78 -3.30 -24.53
N ALA A 950 -10.96 -3.86 -25.73
CA ALA A 950 -10.30 -3.36 -26.93
C ALA A 950 -10.74 -1.93 -27.28
N GLU A 951 -12.02 -1.60 -27.11
CA GLU A 951 -12.53 -0.23 -27.26
C GLU A 951 -11.92 0.72 -26.22
N TYR A 952 -11.85 0.31 -24.96
CA TYR A 952 -11.23 1.11 -23.89
C TYR A 952 -9.74 1.36 -24.16
N GLU A 953 -8.95 0.34 -24.48
CA GLU A 953 -7.51 0.50 -24.76
C GLU A 953 -7.25 1.33 -26.03
N ARG A 954 -8.09 1.19 -27.06
CA ARG A 954 -8.03 2.06 -28.25
C ARG A 954 -8.26 3.52 -27.88
N LEU A 955 -9.28 3.81 -27.05
CA LEU A 955 -9.54 5.17 -26.58
C LEU A 955 -8.38 5.70 -25.72
N VAL A 956 -7.73 4.84 -24.93
CA VAL A 956 -6.54 5.21 -24.15
C VAL A 956 -5.37 5.57 -25.07
N GLU A 957 -5.16 4.83 -26.15
CA GLU A 957 -4.11 5.11 -27.14
C GLU A 957 -4.40 6.41 -27.91
N GLU A 958 -5.66 6.63 -28.31
CA GLU A 958 -6.09 7.81 -29.08
C GLU A 958 -6.09 9.10 -28.26
N LYS A 959 -6.64 9.07 -27.03
CA LYS A 959 -6.84 10.26 -26.20
C LYS A 959 -5.80 10.45 -25.10
N GLY A 960 -5.14 9.37 -24.67
CA GLY A 960 -4.32 9.34 -23.46
C GLY A 960 -5.13 9.20 -22.18
N ARG A 961 -4.44 8.86 -21.07
CA ARG A 961 -5.04 8.75 -19.74
C ARG A 961 -5.17 10.12 -19.04
N GLY A 962 -6.02 10.18 -18.03
CA GLY A 962 -6.23 11.35 -17.16
C GLY A 962 -7.37 12.25 -17.61
N ARG A 963 -7.31 13.53 -17.25
CA ARG A 963 -8.39 14.52 -17.49
C ARG A 963 -8.79 14.73 -18.94
N VAL A 964 -8.11 14.16 -19.92
CA VAL A 964 -8.48 14.27 -21.34
C VAL A 964 -9.33 13.07 -21.81
N PHE A 965 -9.29 11.95 -21.09
CA PHE A 965 -9.88 10.68 -21.54
C PHE A 965 -11.40 10.78 -21.77
N HIS A 966 -12.16 11.26 -20.79
CA HIS A 966 -13.61 11.47 -20.94
C HIS A 966 -13.98 12.83 -21.55
N SER A 967 -13.01 13.54 -22.16
CA SER A 967 -13.26 14.85 -22.79
C SER A 967 -13.92 14.64 -24.15
N LEU A 968 -14.94 15.45 -24.43
CA LEU A 968 -15.59 15.57 -25.73
C LEU A 968 -15.39 16.97 -26.35
N ALA A 969 -14.33 17.68 -25.93
CA ALA A 969 -14.05 19.04 -26.40
C ALA A 969 -13.72 19.15 -27.90
N GLY A 970 -13.27 18.06 -28.53
CA GLY A 970 -12.82 18.03 -29.92
C GLY A 970 -13.92 18.40 -30.93
N PRO A 971 -13.57 18.95 -32.12
CA PRO A 971 -14.54 19.28 -33.16
C PRO A 971 -15.40 18.06 -33.55
N GLY A 972 -16.72 18.18 -33.49
CA GLY A 972 -17.67 17.09 -33.79
C GLY A 972 -17.60 15.87 -32.86
N ALA A 973 -16.78 15.88 -31.79
CA ALA A 973 -16.53 14.69 -30.97
C ALA A 973 -17.78 14.23 -30.19
N GLU A 974 -18.55 15.17 -29.65
CA GLU A 974 -19.81 14.87 -28.95
C GLU A 974 -20.85 14.25 -29.90
N VAL A 975 -21.02 14.85 -31.08
CA VAL A 975 -21.96 14.36 -32.10
C VAL A 975 -21.58 12.96 -32.59
N ALA A 976 -20.29 12.74 -32.84
CA ALA A 976 -19.78 11.43 -33.26
C ALA A 976 -19.97 10.36 -32.17
N TYR A 977 -19.70 10.71 -30.91
CA TYR A 977 -19.91 9.82 -29.76
C TYR A 977 -21.38 9.42 -29.62
N VAL A 978 -22.31 10.38 -29.63
CA VAL A 978 -23.75 10.09 -29.52
C VAL A 978 -24.24 9.25 -30.71
N LYS A 979 -23.79 9.56 -31.92
CA LYS A 979 -24.13 8.78 -33.11
C LYS A 979 -23.64 7.33 -33.01
N GLY A 980 -22.43 7.12 -32.51
CA GLY A 980 -21.89 5.78 -32.26
C GLY A 980 -22.70 5.01 -31.21
N LEU A 981 -22.97 5.66 -30.06
CA LEU A 981 -23.70 5.07 -28.95
C LEU A 981 -25.12 4.64 -29.35
N VAL A 982 -25.86 5.56 -29.98
CA VAL A 982 -27.23 5.32 -30.46
C VAL A 982 -27.24 4.31 -31.62
N GLY A 983 -26.26 4.38 -32.51
CA GLY A 983 -26.13 3.46 -33.65
C GLY A 983 -26.02 2.00 -33.21
N TRP A 984 -25.12 1.71 -32.28
CA TRP A 984 -24.92 0.37 -31.73
C TRP A 984 -26.20 -0.18 -31.07
N VAL A 985 -26.84 0.60 -30.19
CA VAL A 985 -28.06 0.15 -29.49
C VAL A 985 -29.25 0.00 -30.44
N ASN A 986 -29.35 0.83 -31.48
CA ASN A 986 -30.40 0.70 -32.48
C ASN A 986 -30.23 -0.53 -33.35
N GLU A 987 -29.00 -0.90 -33.71
CA GLU A 987 -28.74 -2.13 -34.47
C GLU A 987 -29.19 -3.36 -33.68
N GLU A 988 -28.85 -3.43 -32.39
CA GLU A 988 -29.28 -4.51 -31.49
C GLU A 988 -30.79 -4.48 -31.22
N GLY A 989 -31.37 -3.29 -31.06
CA GLY A 989 -32.79 -3.10 -30.85
C GLY A 989 -33.63 -3.49 -32.07
N GLU A 990 -33.16 -3.23 -33.29
CA GLU A 990 -33.83 -3.61 -34.53
C GLU A 990 -33.95 -5.13 -34.67
N LYS A 991 -32.93 -5.88 -34.25
CA LYS A 991 -32.96 -7.36 -34.17
C LYS A 991 -34.05 -7.87 -33.22
N ARG A 992 -34.49 -7.04 -32.27
CA ARG A 992 -35.48 -7.35 -31.22
C ARG A 992 -36.81 -6.63 -31.40
N GLY A 993 -37.01 -5.89 -32.49
CA GLY A 993 -38.25 -5.17 -32.80
C GLY A 993 -38.48 -3.90 -31.98
N GLU A 994 -37.43 -3.34 -31.37
CA GLU A 994 -37.51 -2.11 -30.58
C GLU A 994 -37.49 -0.85 -31.47
N ARG A 995 -38.15 0.22 -31.01
CA ARG A 995 -38.17 1.51 -31.73
C ARG A 995 -36.75 2.09 -31.78
N LYS A 996 -36.36 2.75 -32.88
CA LYS A 996 -35.06 3.44 -32.96
C LYS A 996 -35.03 4.66 -32.03
N ILE A 997 -33.90 4.86 -31.32
CA ILE A 997 -33.56 6.12 -30.67
C ILE A 997 -33.07 7.06 -31.78
N GLU A 998 -33.61 8.25 -31.85
CA GLU A 998 -33.11 9.29 -32.74
C GLU A 998 -31.95 10.01 -32.06
N ALA A 999 -30.82 10.15 -32.76
CA ALA A 999 -29.70 10.96 -32.28
C ALA A 999 -30.06 12.46 -32.32
N HIS A 1000 -29.08 13.35 -32.10
CA HIS A 1000 -29.31 14.79 -32.21
C HIS A 1000 -29.97 15.18 -33.54
N SER A 1001 -31.01 16.03 -33.46
CA SER A 1001 -31.64 16.63 -34.63
C SER A 1001 -30.66 17.49 -35.42
N GLU A 1002 -30.86 17.63 -36.73
CA GLU A 1002 -30.04 18.51 -37.58
C GLU A 1002 -30.01 19.96 -37.08
N GLU A 1003 -31.14 20.45 -36.56
CA GLU A 1003 -31.24 21.79 -35.97
C GLU A 1003 -30.31 21.95 -34.77
N TRP A 1004 -30.38 21.04 -33.80
CA TRP A 1004 -29.48 21.04 -32.64
C TRP A 1004 -28.00 20.97 -33.04
N VAL A 1005 -27.65 20.13 -34.03
CA VAL A 1005 -26.25 20.02 -34.51
C VAL A 1005 -25.77 21.35 -35.08
N ARG A 1006 -26.60 22.03 -35.89
CA ARG A 1006 -26.27 23.35 -36.42
C ARG A 1006 -26.03 24.36 -35.29
N GLU A 1007 -26.95 24.44 -34.33
CA GLU A 1007 -26.83 25.38 -33.20
C GLU A 1007 -25.61 25.08 -32.31
N TYR A 1008 -25.28 23.81 -32.10
CA TYR A 1008 -24.11 23.38 -31.36
C TYR A 1008 -22.80 23.79 -32.05
N GLU A 1009 -22.68 23.56 -33.36
CA GLU A 1009 -21.50 23.93 -34.13
C GLU A 1009 -21.34 25.45 -34.22
N GLU A 1010 -22.43 26.21 -34.39
CA GLU A 1010 -22.42 27.68 -34.33
C GLU A 1010 -21.94 28.19 -32.96
N PHE A 1011 -22.43 27.59 -31.87
CA PHE A 1011 -22.00 27.91 -30.52
C PHE A 1011 -20.51 27.63 -30.32
N LYS A 1012 -20.02 26.47 -30.74
CA LYS A 1012 -18.60 26.07 -30.65
C LYS A 1012 -17.71 26.96 -31.51
N ALA A 1013 -18.15 27.34 -32.70
CA ALA A 1013 -17.42 28.26 -33.58
C ALA A 1013 -17.27 29.64 -32.93
N ARG A 1014 -18.36 30.20 -32.38
CA ARG A 1014 -18.31 31.48 -31.65
C ARG A 1014 -17.39 31.42 -30.44
N LEU A 1015 -17.48 30.35 -29.64
CA LEU A 1015 -16.56 30.17 -28.50
C LEU A 1015 -15.10 30.11 -28.95
N THR A 1016 -14.82 29.41 -30.05
CA THR A 1016 -13.46 29.29 -30.60
C THR A 1016 -12.94 30.64 -31.09
N GLU A 1017 -13.77 31.41 -31.80
CA GLU A 1017 -13.44 32.76 -32.24
C GLU A 1017 -13.16 33.70 -31.06
N GLU A 1018 -14.04 33.71 -30.05
CA GLU A 1018 -13.86 34.49 -28.83
C GLU A 1018 -12.57 34.11 -28.08
N TRP A 1019 -12.22 32.81 -28.08
CA TRP A 1019 -11.03 32.29 -27.40
C TRP A 1019 -9.72 32.66 -28.10
N PHE A 1020 -9.69 32.66 -29.45
CA PHE A 1020 -8.48 32.90 -30.24
C PHE A 1020 -8.36 34.32 -30.81
N ARG A 1021 -9.29 35.22 -30.53
CA ARG A 1021 -9.22 36.63 -30.95
C ARG A 1021 -7.93 37.28 -30.43
N LYS A 1022 -6.96 37.51 -31.31
CA LYS A 1022 -5.72 38.25 -31.00
C LYS A 1022 -6.05 39.69 -30.63
N GLU A 1023 -5.46 40.21 -29.57
CA GLU A 1023 -5.42 41.65 -29.31
C GLU A 1023 -4.78 42.33 -30.52
N GLY A 1024 -5.53 43.23 -31.17
CA GLY A 1024 -5.02 44.02 -32.27
C GLY A 1024 -3.85 44.87 -31.80
N GLY A 1025 -2.65 44.57 -32.29
CA GLY A 1025 -1.54 45.50 -32.26
C GLY A 1025 -1.86 46.67 -33.19
N GLU A 1026 -1.84 47.88 -32.65
CA GLU A 1026 -1.48 49.04 -33.47
C GLU A 1026 -0.07 48.79 -34.02
N GLU A 1027 0.03 48.57 -35.32
CA GLU A 1027 1.27 48.73 -36.06
C GLU A 1027 1.83 50.13 -35.81
N LYS A 1028 2.93 50.22 -35.07
CA LYS A 1028 3.93 51.25 -35.33
C LYS A 1028 5.20 50.55 -35.77
N GLY A 1029 5.44 50.64 -37.08
CA GLY A 1029 6.66 50.22 -37.72
C GLY A 1029 7.89 50.83 -37.05
N GLY A 1030 8.90 50.00 -36.89
CA GLY A 1030 10.22 50.35 -36.41
C GLY A 1030 11.13 49.16 -36.65
N GLU A 1031 11.77 49.17 -37.81
CA GLU A 1031 12.96 48.39 -38.12
C GLU A 1031 13.94 48.43 -36.94
N VAL A 1032 14.69 47.34 -36.71
CA VAL A 1032 16.16 47.32 -36.79
C VAL A 1032 16.65 45.90 -36.48
N GLU A 1033 17.59 45.49 -37.33
CA GLU A 1033 18.34 44.24 -37.48
C GLU A 1033 19.13 43.79 -36.23
N GLY A 1034 19.43 42.48 -36.17
CA GLY A 1034 20.40 41.88 -35.24
C GLY A 1034 20.25 40.38 -35.12
#